data_AF-A0A945G2K8-F1
#
_entry.id   AF-A0A945G2K8-F1
#
_cell.length_a   1.000
_cell.length_b   1.000
_cell.length_c   1.000
_cell.angle_alpha   90.00
_cell.angle_beta   90.00
_cell.angle_gamma   90.00
#
_symmetry.space_group_name_H-M   'P 1'
#
loop_
_entity.id
_entity.type
_entity.pdbx_description
1 polymer ?
#
loop_
_entity_poly.entity_id
_entity_poly.type
_entity_poly.pdbx_seq_one_letter_code
_entity_poly.pdbx_strand_id
1 'polypeptide(L)'
;MLLKDKLLLTLVLTISAALSACSEPESPENLPASNANLDLAGVTAEIMSCENADQNGIALFGDVHIHTRYSFDAAANSTGTTPEDAHRYARGEEIPIFPINEEGVAVGRTKIDRPLDFIAVTDHGEFLGERRLCRSSESPVYGSAFCKEYRSDERLGMIMLSNSVVSEAPIRIPEICGQDGSLCLDYARSPWEDIQATSNKANTPCEFTSFIAYEYTGTPGVSNYHRNVIFRNESVSNLPVSYIDAPIDSKLWATLDARCDSEKGCDYLTIPHNTNLSNGRMAPYMKLDDTLEAKRNYAISRLKREPIMEIFQHKGGSECINGLSTVFGAPDELCEVEAVRHIGKSRSILVRDYDAPGIVMQPASVVTEECQEGEVGENGMLGAGCVHPTDFQRSALLVGLKQEQAIGLNPVKLGIIAATDTHSSNAGGVEESAWVGAVTGEGSAKERLQPGLLTSGIDGNPGGLAGVWANENTRDAIFDAMLRKEVFGTSGPRIRPRLFAGWTLDENLCQSNDMISSAYANGVPMGADLMPSDTPGKPKFLAYAVKDPDGQKLQALHLVKGWIDSQGKMNTQVIPVSEDTSGADSLCRVYTDNNFNPSQSAYYYLRAVEPKTPRWHMYGCASLSESDRPAVCSDGSYPETIQEMAWTSPIWYQGN
;
A
#
# COMPACT_ATOMS: atom_id res chain seq x y z
N MET A 1 -40.66 35.67 50.55
CA MET A 1 -41.05 34.34 51.10
C MET A 1 -39.76 33.58 51.33
N LEU A 2 -39.34 33.47 52.60
CA LEU A 2 -39.44 32.26 53.44
C LEU A 2 -38.36 31.24 53.04
N LEU A 3 -37.16 31.28 53.65
CA LEU A 3 -36.76 30.70 54.96
C LEU A 3 -36.59 29.15 54.90
N LYS A 4 -35.63 28.49 55.59
CA LYS A 4 -34.34 28.84 56.25
C LYS A 4 -33.75 27.53 56.87
N ASP A 5 -32.47 27.55 57.28
CA ASP A 5 -31.90 26.73 58.39
C ASP A 5 -31.83 25.17 58.23
N LYS A 6 -30.98 24.39 58.94
CA LYS A 6 -29.59 24.53 59.47
C LYS A 6 -29.08 23.18 60.07
N LEU A 7 -27.75 23.06 60.22
CA LEU A 7 -26.97 22.32 61.24
C LEU A 7 -26.93 20.76 61.33
N LEU A 8 -25.69 20.26 61.25
CA LEU A 8 -24.99 19.29 62.13
C LEU A 8 -25.74 18.66 63.32
N LEU A 9 -25.54 17.34 63.52
CA LEU A 9 -24.92 16.83 64.76
C LEU A 9 -24.32 15.40 64.61
N THR A 10 -23.21 15.16 65.31
CA THR A 10 -22.51 13.86 65.46
C THR A 10 -23.03 13.11 66.70
N LEU A 11 -23.01 11.77 66.71
CA LEU A 11 -22.97 11.01 67.97
C LEU A 11 -22.18 9.70 67.84
N VAL A 12 -21.41 9.38 68.88
CA VAL A 12 -20.58 8.18 69.06
C VAL A 12 -20.97 7.53 70.38
N LEU A 13 -21.03 6.19 70.45
CA LEU A 13 -20.72 5.31 71.60
C LEU A 13 -20.77 3.85 71.05
N THR A 14 -19.79 2.92 71.13
CA THR A 14 -19.06 2.28 72.26
C THR A 14 -19.97 1.61 73.32
N ILE A 15 -19.70 0.44 73.93
CA ILE A 15 -18.47 -0.40 74.10
C ILE A 15 -18.86 -1.86 74.51
N SER A 16 -17.98 -2.87 74.30
CA SER A 16 -17.63 -4.02 75.21
C SER A 16 -16.86 -5.11 74.42
N ALA A 17 -15.59 -5.47 74.65
CA ALA A 17 -14.87 -5.96 75.86
C ALA A 17 -15.02 -7.49 76.09
N ALA A 18 -14.02 -8.31 76.48
CA ALA A 18 -12.54 -8.16 76.62
C ALA A 18 -11.89 -9.56 76.90
N LEU A 19 -10.58 -9.59 77.29
CA LEU A 19 -9.71 -10.70 77.79
C LEU A 19 -8.86 -11.44 76.71
N SER A 20 -7.62 -11.92 76.89
CA SER A 20 -6.47 -11.72 77.85
C SER A 20 -5.32 -12.71 77.43
N ALA A 21 -4.00 -12.57 77.69
CA ALA A 21 -3.14 -11.54 78.32
C ALA A 21 -1.61 -11.82 78.06
N CYS A 22 -0.77 -10.85 78.47
CA CYS A 22 0.65 -10.83 78.94
C CYS A 22 1.36 -12.16 79.35
N SER A 23 2.71 -12.33 79.43
CA SER A 23 3.91 -11.44 79.28
C SER A 23 5.29 -12.17 79.41
N GLU A 24 6.38 -11.47 79.02
CA GLU A 24 7.78 -11.43 79.60
C GLU A 24 8.86 -12.53 79.28
N PRO A 25 10.19 -12.29 79.48
CA PRO A 25 11.07 -11.12 79.18
C PRO A 25 12.44 -11.48 78.47
N GLU A 26 13.40 -10.52 78.44
CA GLU A 26 14.64 -10.45 77.62
C GLU A 26 15.88 -11.32 78.02
N SER A 27 16.82 -11.53 77.07
CA SER A 27 18.29 -11.22 77.14
C SER A 27 19.08 -11.92 75.98
N PRO A 28 20.43 -11.78 75.81
CA PRO A 28 21.06 -10.64 75.13
C PRO A 28 22.05 -10.98 73.96
N GLU A 29 22.42 -9.94 73.20
CA GLU A 29 23.65 -9.76 72.38
C GLU A 29 24.14 -10.76 71.30
N ASN A 30 24.29 -10.19 70.08
CA ASN A 30 25.44 -10.28 69.15
C ASN A 30 25.61 -11.40 68.09
N LEU A 31 25.87 -10.90 66.86
CA LEU A 31 26.47 -11.50 65.63
C LEU A 31 25.50 -12.05 64.55
N PRO A 32 25.87 -11.91 63.26
CA PRO A 32 26.19 -10.66 62.57
C PRO A 32 25.29 -10.46 61.32
N ALA A 33 25.44 -9.34 60.61
CA ALA A 33 24.65 -9.07 59.42
C ALA A 33 24.90 -10.09 58.28
N SER A 34 23.82 -10.72 57.79
CA SER A 34 23.78 -11.33 56.46
C SER A 34 22.49 -10.87 55.76
N ASN A 35 22.64 -10.10 54.69
CA ASN A 35 21.52 -9.74 53.83
C ASN A 35 20.91 -11.02 53.24
N ALA A 36 19.70 -11.36 53.66
CA ALA A 36 18.89 -12.34 52.95
C ALA A 36 18.37 -11.67 51.67
N ASN A 37 19.09 -11.87 50.57
CA ASN A 37 18.62 -11.51 49.24
C ASN A 37 17.24 -12.14 49.01
N LEU A 38 16.22 -11.30 48.84
CA LEU A 38 15.12 -11.61 47.94
C LEU A 38 15.50 -10.96 46.61
N ASP A 39 16.06 -11.76 45.71
CA ASP A 39 16.41 -11.32 44.36
C ASP A 39 15.15 -10.85 43.62
N LEU A 40 15.01 -9.52 43.50
CA LEU A 40 14.18 -8.86 42.50
C LEU A 40 15.03 -8.61 41.24
N ALA A 41 15.69 -9.67 40.77
CA ALA A 41 16.51 -9.68 39.57
C ALA A 41 15.89 -10.64 38.54
N GLY A 42 15.68 -10.16 37.31
CA GLY A 42 15.38 -11.03 36.17
C GLY A 42 13.91 -11.29 35.85
N VAL A 43 13.14 -10.23 35.58
CA VAL A 43 12.16 -10.26 34.47
C VAL A 43 12.41 -9.06 33.55
N THR A 44 13.64 -8.98 33.03
CA THR A 44 13.82 -8.42 31.69
C THR A 44 13.16 -9.41 30.74
N ALA A 45 12.13 -8.98 30.01
CA ALA A 45 11.75 -9.68 28.80
C ALA A 45 12.98 -9.59 27.87
N GLU A 46 13.69 -10.70 27.68
CA GLU A 46 14.67 -10.78 26.60
C GLU A 46 13.87 -10.63 25.31
N ILE A 47 14.03 -9.49 24.65
CA ILE A 47 13.64 -9.33 23.25
C ILE A 47 14.57 -10.27 22.49
N MET A 48 14.12 -11.50 22.29
CA MET A 48 14.81 -12.45 21.43
C MET A 48 14.74 -11.91 20.01
N SER A 49 15.79 -11.20 19.61
CA SER A 49 16.03 -10.85 18.21
C SER A 49 16.04 -12.12 17.37
N CYS A 50 15.50 -12.06 16.16
CA CYS A 50 15.49 -13.19 15.24
C CYS A 50 16.92 -13.68 14.93
N GLU A 51 17.10 -14.98 14.68
CA GLU A 51 18.43 -15.56 14.40
C GLU A 51 19.11 -14.94 13.17
N ASN A 52 18.31 -14.42 12.24
CA ASN A 52 18.73 -13.74 11.01
C ASN A 52 18.72 -12.21 11.11
N ALA A 53 18.62 -11.63 12.31
CA ALA A 53 18.58 -10.18 12.48
C ALA A 53 19.89 -9.51 12.04
N ASP A 54 19.80 -8.44 11.26
CA ASP A 54 20.92 -7.64 10.78
C ASP A 54 20.64 -6.14 11.02
N GLN A 55 21.59 -5.44 11.64
CA GLN A 55 21.49 -3.99 11.87
C GLN A 55 21.55 -3.17 10.58
N ASN A 56 22.07 -3.75 9.49
CA ASN A 56 22.04 -3.18 8.15
C ASN A 56 20.73 -3.50 7.40
N GLY A 57 19.80 -4.25 8.00
CA GLY A 57 18.54 -4.67 7.41
C GLY A 57 18.64 -5.87 6.46
N ILE A 58 17.77 -6.85 6.65
CA ILE A 58 17.49 -7.93 5.71
C ILE A 58 16.40 -7.50 4.71
N ALA A 59 16.50 -7.96 3.46
CA ALA A 59 15.43 -7.74 2.47
C ALA A 59 14.32 -8.76 2.70
N LEU A 60 13.14 -8.27 2.99
CA LEU A 60 11.92 -9.07 3.12
C LEU A 60 10.95 -8.68 1.99
N PHE A 61 10.29 -9.69 1.42
CA PHE A 61 9.30 -9.54 0.35
C PHE A 61 7.92 -9.94 0.85
N GLY A 62 6.93 -9.09 0.54
CA GLY A 62 5.56 -9.32 0.93
C GLY A 62 4.57 -8.73 -0.06
N ASP A 63 3.31 -8.85 0.30
CA ASP A 63 2.20 -8.28 -0.45
C ASP A 63 1.24 -7.65 0.57
N VAL A 64 0.89 -6.39 0.35
CA VAL A 64 0.11 -5.57 1.28
C VAL A 64 -1.21 -5.09 0.70
N HIS A 65 -1.62 -5.69 -0.42
CA HIS A 65 -2.85 -5.34 -1.12
C HIS A 65 -3.52 -6.61 -1.64
N ILE A 66 -4.34 -7.24 -0.79
CA ILE A 66 -5.01 -8.52 -1.09
C ILE A 66 -6.46 -8.49 -0.62
N HIS A 67 -7.36 -8.85 -1.54
CA HIS A 67 -8.78 -8.98 -1.28
C HIS A 67 -9.21 -10.46 -1.21
N THR A 68 -10.30 -10.69 -0.47
CA THR A 68 -10.90 -12.00 -0.23
C THR A 68 -12.41 -11.94 -0.43
N ARG A 69 -13.15 -12.99 -0.08
CA ARG A 69 -14.61 -12.99 -0.07
C ARG A 69 -15.28 -11.86 0.73
N TYR A 70 -14.55 -11.09 1.55
CA TYR A 70 -15.12 -9.99 2.35
C TYR A 70 -15.20 -8.66 1.59
N SER A 71 -14.17 -8.31 0.82
CA SER A 71 -14.19 -7.19 -0.12
C SER A 71 -15.40 -7.27 -1.07
N PHE A 72 -15.94 -6.11 -1.45
CA PHE A 72 -17.14 -6.05 -2.27
C PHE A 72 -16.87 -6.21 -3.77
N ASP A 73 -15.70 -5.78 -4.26
CA ASP A 73 -15.29 -5.96 -5.65
C ASP A 73 -14.63 -7.32 -5.87
N ALA A 74 -14.02 -7.92 -4.84
CA ALA A 74 -13.63 -9.32 -4.86
C ALA A 74 -14.82 -10.26 -4.70
N ALA A 75 -15.85 -9.92 -3.93
CA ALA A 75 -17.05 -10.74 -3.82
C ALA A 75 -17.78 -10.98 -5.14
N ALA A 76 -17.90 -9.91 -5.94
CA ALA A 76 -18.38 -9.92 -7.32
C ALA A 76 -17.67 -10.97 -8.19
N ASN A 77 -16.46 -11.31 -7.75
CA ASN A 77 -15.42 -12.01 -8.42
C ASN A 77 -14.86 -13.19 -7.58
N SER A 78 -15.62 -13.71 -6.60
CA SER A 78 -15.04 -14.60 -5.59
C SER A 78 -15.21 -16.08 -5.92
N THR A 79 -14.15 -16.84 -5.72
CA THR A 79 -14.16 -18.31 -5.57
C THR A 79 -14.61 -18.76 -4.16
N GLY A 80 -14.98 -17.80 -3.30
CA GLY A 80 -15.27 -18.00 -1.88
C GLY A 80 -14.04 -18.02 -0.96
N THR A 81 -12.83 -17.76 -1.48
CA THR A 81 -11.57 -17.75 -0.71
C THR A 81 -11.62 -16.81 0.49
N THR A 82 -11.00 -17.25 1.58
CA THR A 82 -11.03 -16.59 2.89
C THR A 82 -9.73 -15.82 3.16
N PRO A 83 -9.70 -14.95 4.19
CA PRO A 83 -8.44 -14.47 4.75
C PRO A 83 -7.49 -15.60 5.14
N GLU A 84 -8.00 -16.75 5.62
CA GLU A 84 -7.13 -17.89 5.95
C GLU A 84 -6.47 -18.46 4.68
N ASP A 85 -7.20 -18.55 3.56
CA ASP A 85 -6.61 -18.96 2.28
C ASP A 85 -5.53 -17.98 1.80
N ALA A 86 -5.73 -16.67 1.90
CA ALA A 86 -4.70 -15.68 1.55
C ALA A 86 -3.39 -15.90 2.32
N HIS A 87 -3.49 -16.11 3.63
CA HIS A 87 -2.33 -16.41 4.48
C HIS A 87 -1.70 -17.78 4.17
N ARG A 88 -2.50 -18.77 3.80
CA ARG A 88 -2.03 -20.10 3.39
C ARG A 88 -1.25 -20.03 2.06
N TYR A 89 -1.78 -19.32 1.06
CA TYR A 89 -1.10 -19.12 -0.23
C TYR A 89 0.24 -18.42 -0.05
N ALA A 90 0.28 -17.32 0.71
CA ALA A 90 1.51 -16.59 1.00
C ALA A 90 2.60 -17.43 1.71
N ARG A 91 2.21 -18.48 2.46
CA ARG A 91 3.16 -19.44 3.06
C ARG A 91 3.56 -20.61 2.14
N GLY A 92 3.11 -20.63 0.88
CA GLY A 92 3.40 -21.72 -0.06
C GLY A 92 2.41 -22.90 -0.03
N GLU A 93 1.30 -22.79 0.69
CA GLU A 93 0.25 -23.83 0.69
C GLU A 93 -0.71 -23.69 -0.50
N GLU A 94 -1.35 -24.79 -0.91
CA GLU A 94 -2.35 -24.76 -1.98
C GLU A 94 -3.71 -24.22 -1.51
N ILE A 95 -4.28 -23.27 -2.26
CA ILE A 95 -5.63 -22.75 -2.09
C ILE A 95 -6.58 -23.24 -3.20
N PRO A 96 -7.89 -23.35 -2.94
CA PRO A 96 -8.88 -23.59 -3.99
C PRO A 96 -9.01 -22.37 -4.92
N ILE A 97 -9.03 -22.59 -6.23
CA ILE A 97 -9.25 -21.54 -7.25
C ILE A 97 -9.96 -22.13 -8.48
N PHE A 98 -10.17 -21.33 -9.53
CA PHE A 98 -10.70 -21.74 -10.82
C PHE A 98 -10.00 -22.99 -11.41
N PRO A 99 -10.74 -23.87 -12.12
CA PRO A 99 -12.15 -23.73 -12.48
C PRO A 99 -13.12 -24.02 -11.32
N ILE A 100 -14.32 -23.45 -11.43
CA ILE A 100 -15.49 -23.74 -10.59
C ILE A 100 -16.33 -24.83 -11.28
N ASN A 101 -16.85 -25.80 -10.54
CA ASN A 101 -17.75 -26.84 -11.07
C ASN A 101 -19.22 -26.37 -11.15
N GLU A 102 -20.11 -27.22 -11.66
CA GLU A 102 -21.55 -26.91 -11.80
C GLU A 102 -22.24 -26.62 -10.45
N GLU A 103 -21.69 -27.15 -9.33
CA GLU A 103 -22.16 -26.89 -7.97
C GLU A 103 -21.63 -25.58 -7.34
N GLY A 104 -20.85 -24.77 -8.08
CA GLY A 104 -20.29 -23.51 -7.56
C GLY A 104 -19.06 -23.69 -6.66
N VAL A 105 -18.41 -24.86 -6.69
CA VAL A 105 -17.23 -25.20 -5.88
C VAL A 105 -15.96 -25.13 -6.73
N ALA A 106 -14.94 -24.45 -6.20
CA ALA A 106 -13.60 -24.44 -6.77
C ALA A 106 -12.96 -25.84 -6.74
N VAL A 107 -12.68 -26.41 -7.92
CA VAL A 107 -12.01 -27.70 -8.10
C VAL A 107 -10.56 -27.55 -8.55
N GLY A 108 -10.17 -26.36 -9.01
CA GLY A 108 -8.77 -26.01 -9.26
C GLY A 108 -7.97 -25.75 -7.98
N ARG A 109 -6.65 -25.76 -8.12
CA ARG A 109 -5.68 -25.48 -7.05
C ARG A 109 -4.56 -24.60 -7.57
N THR A 110 -4.10 -23.69 -6.74
CA THR A 110 -2.91 -22.86 -7.00
C THR A 110 -2.10 -22.68 -5.72
N LYS A 111 -0.80 -22.41 -5.87
CA LYS A 111 0.15 -22.03 -4.83
C LYS A 111 1.13 -21.01 -5.42
N ILE A 112 1.76 -20.20 -4.58
CA ILE A 112 2.84 -19.29 -4.99
C ILE A 112 4.09 -20.10 -5.40
N ASP A 113 4.96 -19.51 -6.22
CA ASP A 113 6.27 -20.06 -6.59
C ASP A 113 7.14 -20.26 -5.34
N ARG A 114 7.17 -19.24 -4.46
CA ARG A 114 7.98 -19.16 -3.24
C ARG A 114 7.19 -18.45 -2.14
N PRO A 115 7.25 -18.88 -0.86
CA PRO A 115 6.60 -18.16 0.24
C PRO A 115 7.00 -16.68 0.32
N LEU A 116 6.11 -15.81 0.77
CA LEU A 116 6.38 -14.43 1.16
C LEU A 116 6.91 -14.38 2.60
N ASP A 117 7.67 -13.33 2.92
CA ASP A 117 8.14 -13.05 4.28
C ASP A 117 7.06 -12.36 5.13
N PHE A 118 6.19 -11.56 4.49
CA PHE A 118 5.07 -10.89 5.15
C PHE A 118 3.83 -10.69 4.26
N ILE A 119 2.67 -10.46 4.89
CA ILE A 119 1.39 -10.18 4.21
C ILE A 119 0.56 -9.13 4.97
N ALA A 120 -0.27 -8.37 4.26
CA ALA A 120 -1.45 -7.70 4.82
C ALA A 120 -2.69 -7.98 3.96
N VAL A 121 -3.72 -8.62 4.53
CA VAL A 121 -5.03 -8.72 3.88
C VAL A 121 -5.76 -7.40 4.04
N THR A 122 -6.20 -6.81 2.93
CA THR A 122 -6.77 -5.46 2.85
C THR A 122 -8.17 -5.48 2.26
N ASP A 123 -9.00 -6.43 2.69
CA ASP A 123 -10.43 -6.39 2.37
C ASP A 123 -11.02 -4.99 2.68
N HIS A 124 -11.90 -4.53 1.81
CA HIS A 124 -12.50 -3.20 1.91
C HIS A 124 -13.19 -2.97 3.27
N GLY A 125 -12.93 -1.82 3.89
CA GLY A 125 -13.60 -1.37 5.12
C GLY A 125 -15.03 -0.90 4.88
N GLU A 126 -15.36 -0.56 3.62
CA GLU A 126 -16.72 -0.38 3.15
C GLU A 126 -17.46 -1.73 3.03
N PHE A 127 -18.78 -1.69 3.24
CA PHE A 127 -19.69 -2.79 2.92
C PHE A 127 -19.51 -4.14 3.64
N LEU A 128 -18.54 -4.31 4.56
CA LEU A 128 -18.44 -5.52 5.40
C LEU A 128 -19.78 -5.88 6.05
N GLY A 129 -20.47 -4.89 6.60
CA GLY A 129 -21.78 -5.03 7.23
C GLY A 129 -22.92 -5.20 6.23
N GLU A 130 -22.98 -4.34 5.21
CA GLU A 130 -23.97 -4.35 4.14
C GLU A 130 -24.02 -5.73 3.45
N ARG A 131 -22.86 -6.28 3.09
CA ARG A 131 -22.72 -7.63 2.52
C ARG A 131 -23.10 -8.71 3.52
N ARG A 132 -22.64 -8.60 4.78
CA ARG A 132 -22.98 -9.57 5.83
C ARG A 132 -24.45 -9.52 6.25
N LEU A 133 -25.18 -8.43 6.00
CA LEU A 133 -26.63 -8.29 6.19
C LEU A 133 -27.43 -8.93 5.06
N CYS A 134 -27.01 -8.76 3.81
CA CYS A 134 -27.61 -9.50 2.71
C CYS A 134 -27.18 -10.98 2.67
N ARG A 135 -26.22 -11.39 3.53
CA ARG A 135 -25.62 -12.72 3.80
C ARG A 135 -26.51 -13.98 3.69
N SER A 136 -26.53 -14.89 4.66
CA SER A 136 -27.05 -14.87 6.05
C SER A 136 -28.57 -14.71 6.17
N SER A 137 -29.27 -15.84 6.21
CA SER A 137 -30.72 -15.98 6.41
C SER A 137 -31.26 -15.28 7.66
N GLU A 138 -30.48 -15.26 8.75
CA GLU A 138 -30.89 -14.73 10.06
C GLU A 138 -30.91 -13.19 10.15
N SER A 139 -30.45 -12.49 9.11
CA SER A 139 -30.44 -11.03 9.07
C SER A 139 -31.88 -10.47 8.97
N PRO A 140 -32.22 -9.42 9.74
CA PRO A 140 -33.56 -8.83 9.71
C PRO A 140 -33.92 -8.21 8.35
N VAL A 141 -32.91 -7.91 7.51
CA VAL A 141 -33.09 -7.34 6.17
C VAL A 141 -32.79 -8.34 5.05
N TYR A 142 -32.48 -9.62 5.36
CA TYR A 142 -32.18 -10.64 4.35
C TYR A 142 -33.27 -10.75 3.26
N GLY A 143 -34.53 -10.57 3.67
CA GLY A 143 -35.72 -10.61 2.81
C GLY A 143 -36.13 -9.27 2.16
N SER A 144 -35.35 -8.19 2.29
CA SER A 144 -35.64 -6.89 1.67
C SER A 144 -35.62 -6.95 0.13
N ALA A 145 -36.07 -5.88 -0.52
CA ALA A 145 -35.97 -5.78 -1.98
C ALA A 145 -34.50 -5.65 -2.39
N PHE A 146 -33.77 -4.74 -1.75
CA PHE A 146 -32.34 -4.55 -1.96
C PHE A 146 -31.55 -5.86 -1.81
N CYS A 147 -31.71 -6.60 -0.71
CA CYS A 147 -30.92 -7.81 -0.48
C CYS A 147 -31.29 -8.98 -1.39
N LYS A 148 -32.52 -9.02 -1.95
CA LYS A 148 -32.87 -10.00 -3.00
C LYS A 148 -32.20 -9.67 -4.31
N GLU A 149 -32.20 -8.40 -4.71
CA GLU A 149 -31.55 -7.93 -5.93
C GLU A 149 -30.02 -8.07 -5.84
N TYR A 150 -29.43 -7.69 -4.70
CA TYR A 150 -28.00 -7.84 -4.43
C TYR A 150 -27.49 -9.30 -4.56
N ARG A 151 -28.35 -10.29 -4.31
CA ARG A 151 -28.04 -11.72 -4.45
C ARG A 151 -28.47 -12.34 -5.78
N SER A 152 -29.09 -11.58 -6.69
CA SER A 152 -29.56 -12.13 -7.96
C SER A 152 -28.40 -12.36 -8.94
N ASP A 153 -27.40 -11.48 -8.90
CA ASP A 153 -26.15 -11.54 -9.63
C ASP A 153 -25.04 -10.81 -8.83
N GLU A 154 -23.85 -11.42 -8.78
CA GLU A 154 -22.71 -10.93 -7.99
C GLU A 154 -22.16 -9.59 -8.52
N ARG A 155 -22.14 -9.40 -9.85
CA ARG A 155 -21.71 -8.15 -10.47
C ARG A 155 -22.75 -7.04 -10.30
N LEU A 156 -24.04 -7.36 -10.39
CA LEU A 156 -25.11 -6.40 -10.06
C LEU A 156 -25.03 -5.98 -8.59
N GLY A 157 -24.83 -6.93 -7.68
CA GLY A 157 -24.63 -6.66 -6.25
C GLY A 157 -23.44 -5.73 -5.99
N MET A 158 -22.33 -5.91 -6.70
CA MET A 158 -21.19 -4.98 -6.66
C MET A 158 -21.59 -3.58 -7.12
N ILE A 159 -22.19 -3.44 -8.30
CA ILE A 159 -22.62 -2.14 -8.88
C ILE A 159 -23.61 -1.43 -7.94
N MET A 160 -24.52 -2.16 -7.29
CA MET A 160 -25.47 -1.61 -6.32
C MET A 160 -24.75 -0.94 -5.13
N LEU A 161 -23.69 -1.55 -4.61
CA LEU A 161 -22.87 -1.00 -3.52
C LEU A 161 -21.97 0.16 -4.00
N SER A 162 -21.37 0.05 -5.19
CA SER A 162 -20.49 1.07 -5.79
C SER A 162 -21.12 2.47 -5.82
N ASN A 163 -22.45 2.57 -5.94
CA ASN A 163 -23.18 3.83 -5.93
C ASN A 163 -22.90 4.70 -4.68
N SER A 164 -22.59 4.11 -3.52
CA SER A 164 -22.21 4.89 -2.34
C SER A 164 -20.80 5.48 -2.46
N VAL A 165 -19.80 4.72 -2.91
CA VAL A 165 -18.39 5.15 -2.94
C VAL A 165 -18.02 6.05 -4.13
N VAL A 166 -18.84 6.09 -5.18
CA VAL A 166 -18.67 7.07 -6.28
C VAL A 166 -19.18 8.47 -5.93
N SER A 167 -19.87 8.63 -4.79
CA SER A 167 -20.34 9.93 -4.30
C SER A 167 -19.24 10.68 -3.55
N GLU A 168 -19.15 11.99 -3.77
CA GLU A 168 -18.31 12.88 -2.96
C GLU A 168 -18.90 13.21 -1.57
N ALA A 169 -20.17 12.85 -1.36
CA ALA A 169 -20.87 12.86 -0.09
C ALA A 169 -21.54 11.47 0.08
N PRO A 170 -20.76 10.42 0.38
CA PRO A 170 -21.25 9.06 0.49
C PRO A 170 -22.19 8.91 1.70
N ILE A 171 -23.17 8.03 1.57
CA ILE A 171 -24.04 7.61 2.67
C ILE A 171 -24.20 6.08 2.67
N ARG A 172 -24.40 5.51 3.85
CA ARG A 172 -24.80 4.10 4.00
C ARG A 172 -26.24 3.92 3.53
N ILE A 173 -26.56 2.71 3.06
CA ILE A 173 -27.79 2.41 2.33
C ILE A 173 -28.97 2.31 3.33
N PRO A 174 -29.89 3.29 3.41
CA PRO A 174 -30.80 3.37 4.57
C PRO A 174 -31.85 2.25 4.63
N GLU A 175 -32.15 1.60 3.50
CA GLU A 175 -33.04 0.43 3.43
C GLU A 175 -32.50 -0.76 4.24
N ILE A 176 -31.18 -0.96 4.26
CA ILE A 176 -30.54 -2.12 4.91
C ILE A 176 -29.74 -1.76 6.16
N CYS A 177 -29.24 -0.52 6.27
CA CYS A 177 -28.43 -0.07 7.39
C CYS A 177 -29.19 0.69 8.49
N GLY A 178 -30.46 1.04 8.24
CA GLY A 178 -31.17 2.03 9.05
C GLY A 178 -30.73 3.47 8.74
N GLN A 179 -31.46 4.44 9.28
CA GLN A 179 -31.26 5.88 8.98
C GLN A 179 -29.94 6.44 9.55
N ASP A 180 -29.41 5.82 10.60
CA ASP A 180 -28.15 6.20 11.26
C ASP A 180 -26.96 5.29 10.87
N GLY A 181 -27.20 4.29 10.01
CA GLY A 181 -26.19 3.32 9.57
C GLY A 181 -25.84 2.24 10.61
N SER A 182 -26.41 2.28 11.81
CA SER A 182 -26.01 1.46 12.97
C SER A 182 -26.03 -0.05 12.70
N LEU A 183 -27.05 -0.54 12.00
CA LEU A 183 -27.21 -1.98 11.72
C LEU A 183 -26.08 -2.52 10.83
N CYS A 184 -25.58 -1.71 9.88
CA CYS A 184 -24.43 -2.08 9.06
C CYS A 184 -23.13 -2.02 9.86
N LEU A 185 -22.95 -1.03 10.74
CA LEU A 185 -21.78 -0.96 11.62
C LEU A 185 -21.70 -2.17 12.57
N ASP A 186 -22.82 -2.62 13.12
CA ASP A 186 -22.83 -3.79 14.00
C ASP A 186 -22.58 -5.11 13.24
N TYR A 187 -23.11 -5.26 12.02
CA TYR A 187 -22.84 -6.44 11.19
C TYR A 187 -21.44 -6.45 10.57
N ALA A 188 -20.75 -5.30 10.50
CA ALA A 188 -19.36 -5.20 10.05
C ALA A 188 -18.34 -5.71 11.10
N ARG A 189 -18.73 -5.80 12.38
CA ARG A 189 -17.85 -6.24 13.48
C ARG A 189 -17.31 -7.65 13.25
N SER A 190 -18.19 -8.62 12.99
CA SER A 190 -17.79 -10.03 12.88
C SER A 190 -16.84 -10.32 11.71
N PRO A 191 -17.04 -9.79 10.48
CA PRO A 191 -16.03 -9.87 9.43
C PRO A 191 -14.69 -9.21 9.81
N TRP A 192 -14.73 -8.05 10.47
CA TRP A 192 -13.51 -7.35 10.91
C TRP A 192 -12.76 -8.12 12.01
N GLU A 193 -13.47 -8.72 12.96
CA GLU A 193 -12.91 -9.59 14.00
C GLU A 193 -12.30 -10.88 13.41
N ASP A 194 -12.88 -11.42 12.33
CA ASP A 194 -12.36 -12.60 11.62
C ASP A 194 -11.05 -12.29 10.85
N ILE A 195 -10.96 -11.12 10.21
CA ILE A 195 -9.71 -10.62 9.59
C ILE A 195 -8.62 -10.48 10.67
N GLN A 196 -8.92 -9.77 11.77
CA GLN A 196 -7.99 -9.60 12.90
C GLN A 196 -7.51 -10.94 13.47
N ALA A 197 -8.44 -11.85 13.76
CA ALA A 197 -8.15 -13.16 14.34
C ALA A 197 -7.29 -14.02 13.40
N THR A 198 -7.57 -13.97 12.09
CA THR A 198 -6.80 -14.71 11.09
C THR A 198 -5.38 -14.17 10.95
N SER A 199 -5.20 -12.85 10.84
CA SER A 199 -3.88 -12.23 10.77
C SER A 199 -3.05 -12.52 12.03
N ASN A 200 -3.65 -12.42 13.22
CA ASN A 200 -2.98 -12.75 14.47
C ASN A 200 -2.63 -14.25 14.61
N LYS A 201 -3.50 -15.15 14.13
CA LYS A 201 -3.23 -16.60 14.10
C LYS A 201 -2.10 -16.96 13.12
N ALA A 202 -1.99 -16.23 12.00
CA ALA A 202 -0.98 -16.48 10.97
C ALA A 202 0.40 -15.89 11.31
N ASN A 203 0.44 -14.80 12.09
CA ASN A 203 1.66 -14.08 12.42
C ASN A 203 2.59 -14.90 13.33
N THR A 204 3.70 -15.37 12.77
CA THR A 204 4.75 -16.12 13.45
C THR A 204 6.05 -15.30 13.36
N PRO A 205 6.38 -14.46 14.37
CA PRO A 205 7.56 -13.62 14.34
C PRO A 205 8.83 -14.40 13.99
N CYS A 206 9.75 -13.75 13.28
CA CYS A 206 10.96 -14.32 12.67
C CYS A 206 10.75 -15.25 11.47
N GLU A 207 9.57 -15.86 11.30
CA GLU A 207 9.28 -16.79 10.20
C GLU A 207 8.35 -16.17 9.13
N PHE A 208 7.22 -15.59 9.55
CA PHE A 208 6.19 -15.04 8.68
C PHE A 208 5.37 -13.96 9.40
N THR A 209 5.50 -12.70 8.97
CA THR A 209 4.76 -11.58 9.57
C THR A 209 3.40 -11.39 8.88
N SER A 210 2.32 -11.27 9.65
CA SER A 210 1.01 -10.89 9.12
C SER A 210 0.49 -9.64 9.82
N PHE A 211 0.11 -8.64 9.03
CA PHE A 211 -0.51 -7.41 9.53
C PHE A 211 -2.04 -7.51 9.58
N ILE A 212 -2.62 -6.73 10.48
CA ILE A 212 -4.06 -6.41 10.46
C ILE A 212 -4.21 -5.16 9.59
N ALA A 213 -5.06 -5.24 8.58
CA ALA A 213 -5.25 -4.15 7.62
C ALA A 213 -6.64 -4.18 6.96
N TYR A 214 -6.99 -3.11 6.24
CA TYR A 214 -8.19 -3.00 5.41
C TYR A 214 -7.97 -1.94 4.31
N GLU A 215 -8.69 -2.02 3.18
CA GLU A 215 -8.70 -0.94 2.19
C GLU A 215 -9.77 0.12 2.52
N TYR A 216 -9.41 1.39 2.40
CA TYR A 216 -10.30 2.55 2.39
C TYR A 216 -10.54 2.95 0.93
N THR A 217 -11.81 2.91 0.49
CA THR A 217 -12.13 2.91 -0.95
C THR A 217 -13.11 4.02 -1.32
N GLY A 218 -12.57 5.15 -1.78
CA GLY A 218 -13.34 6.18 -2.47
C GLY A 218 -13.17 6.10 -3.99
N THR A 219 -14.25 6.19 -4.76
CA THR A 219 -14.19 6.22 -6.23
C THR A 219 -14.89 7.46 -6.84
N PRO A 220 -14.74 8.67 -6.26
CA PRO A 220 -15.49 9.85 -6.68
C PRO A 220 -15.19 10.24 -8.14
N GLY A 221 -16.23 10.52 -8.92
CA GLY A 221 -16.08 10.80 -10.36
C GLY A 221 -15.64 9.58 -11.19
N VAL A 222 -15.80 8.35 -10.69
CA VAL A 222 -15.30 7.11 -11.34
C VAL A 222 -13.77 7.11 -11.49
N SER A 223 -13.09 7.70 -10.51
CA SER A 223 -11.63 7.88 -10.46
C SER A 223 -11.09 7.39 -9.12
N ASN A 224 -9.88 6.85 -9.11
CA ASN A 224 -9.30 6.22 -7.92
C ASN A 224 -9.08 7.23 -6.78
N TYR A 225 -9.48 6.86 -5.56
CA TYR A 225 -9.08 7.54 -4.34
C TYR A 225 -8.87 6.55 -3.17
N HIS A 226 -8.16 5.45 -3.44
CA HIS A 226 -8.05 4.29 -2.54
C HIS A 226 -6.78 4.29 -1.69
N ARG A 227 -6.84 3.72 -0.48
CA ARG A 227 -5.70 3.57 0.45
C ARG A 227 -5.79 2.28 1.27
N ASN A 228 -4.69 1.54 1.36
CA ASN A 228 -4.56 0.46 2.34
C ASN A 228 -4.18 1.02 3.71
N VAL A 229 -4.94 0.70 4.75
CA VAL A 229 -4.69 1.08 6.15
C VAL A 229 -4.05 -0.09 6.87
N ILE A 230 -2.78 0.05 7.26
CA ILE A 230 -1.99 -1.01 7.92
C ILE A 230 -1.79 -0.64 9.39
N PHE A 231 -2.15 -1.52 10.31
CA PHE A 231 -1.89 -1.34 11.74
C PHE A 231 -0.56 -1.97 12.16
N ARG A 232 0.17 -1.33 13.08
CA ARG A 232 1.47 -1.81 13.59
C ARG A 232 1.37 -3.19 14.25
N ASN A 233 0.32 -3.44 15.02
CA ASN A 233 0.15 -4.65 15.83
C ASN A 233 -1.33 -4.98 16.04
N GLU A 234 -1.64 -5.89 16.96
CA GLU A 234 -3.00 -6.36 17.26
C GLU A 234 -3.91 -5.34 17.95
N SER A 235 -3.36 -4.24 18.48
CA SER A 235 -4.15 -3.13 19.03
C SER A 235 -4.66 -2.26 17.89
N VAL A 236 -5.91 -2.50 17.48
CA VAL A 236 -6.55 -1.80 16.34
C VAL A 236 -7.90 -1.17 16.73
N SER A 237 -8.47 -0.38 15.83
CA SER A 237 -9.80 0.19 16.05
C SER A 237 -10.92 -0.88 15.96
N ASN A 238 -11.93 -0.78 16.83
CA ASN A 238 -13.05 -1.74 16.92
C ASN A 238 -13.86 -1.95 15.61
N LEU A 239 -13.75 -1.01 14.66
CA LEU A 239 -14.33 -1.03 13.33
C LEU A 239 -13.42 -0.22 12.40
N PRO A 240 -13.27 -0.61 11.12
CA PRO A 240 -12.62 0.22 10.11
C PRO A 240 -13.21 1.64 10.06
N VAL A 241 -12.40 2.59 9.61
CA VAL A 241 -12.85 3.91 9.16
C VAL A 241 -12.91 3.87 7.64
N SER A 242 -14.11 3.84 7.07
CA SER A 242 -14.31 3.76 5.62
C SER A 242 -14.46 5.14 4.98
N TYR A 243 -14.38 5.21 3.65
CA TYR A 243 -14.68 6.39 2.86
C TYR A 243 -16.11 6.91 3.10
N ILE A 244 -17.05 6.02 3.40
CA ILE A 244 -18.44 6.40 3.75
C ILE A 244 -18.48 7.17 5.08
N ASP A 245 -17.65 6.78 6.04
CA ASP A 245 -17.59 7.41 7.35
C ASP A 245 -16.70 8.68 7.35
N ALA A 246 -15.71 8.75 6.45
CA ALA A 246 -14.71 9.82 6.38
C ALA A 246 -14.24 10.09 4.93
N PRO A 247 -15.00 10.83 4.09
CA PRO A 247 -14.81 10.89 2.62
C PRO A 247 -13.62 11.69 2.07
N ILE A 248 -12.59 11.94 2.89
CA ILE A 248 -11.28 12.49 2.46
C ILE A 248 -10.19 11.98 3.42
N ASP A 249 -8.96 11.85 2.90
CA ASP A 249 -7.76 11.44 3.63
C ASP A 249 -7.54 12.12 4.99
N SER A 250 -7.69 13.45 5.05
CA SER A 250 -7.56 14.23 6.29
C SER A 250 -8.62 13.87 7.33
N LYS A 251 -9.84 13.46 6.92
CA LYS A 251 -10.86 12.94 7.83
C LYS A 251 -10.60 11.49 8.23
N LEU A 252 -10.08 10.66 7.31
CA LEU A 252 -9.65 9.29 7.62
C LEU A 252 -8.60 9.33 8.73
N TRP A 253 -7.53 10.11 8.55
CA TRP A 253 -6.48 10.23 9.56
C TRP A 253 -7.00 10.83 10.87
N ALA A 254 -7.75 11.93 10.85
CA ALA A 254 -8.29 12.52 12.08
C ALA A 254 -9.24 11.57 12.84
N THR A 255 -10.00 10.72 12.13
CA THR A 255 -10.89 9.74 12.75
C THR A 255 -10.13 8.54 13.30
N LEU A 256 -9.08 8.08 12.61
CA LEU A 256 -8.20 7.02 13.10
C LEU A 256 -7.36 7.49 14.29
N ASP A 257 -6.74 8.68 14.25
CA ASP A 257 -6.04 9.29 15.38
C ASP A 257 -6.96 9.44 16.62
N ALA A 258 -8.28 9.67 16.43
CA ALA A 258 -9.25 9.72 17.52
C ALA A 258 -9.71 8.34 18.04
N ARG A 259 -9.52 7.26 17.26
CA ARG A 259 -9.87 5.86 17.62
C ARG A 259 -8.66 5.04 18.09
N CYS A 260 -7.45 5.43 17.70
CA CYS A 260 -6.21 4.69 17.92
C CYS A 260 -5.20 5.51 18.71
N ASP A 261 -5.06 5.09 19.96
CA ASP A 261 -4.16 5.69 20.93
C ASP A 261 -2.79 5.00 20.87
N SER A 262 -1.80 5.73 20.36
CA SER A 262 -0.42 5.24 20.23
C SER A 262 0.27 5.03 21.58
N GLU A 263 -0.15 5.73 22.65
CA GLU A 263 0.36 5.46 24.01
C GLU A 263 -0.15 4.13 24.56
N LYS A 264 -1.25 3.61 23.99
CA LYS A 264 -1.80 2.27 24.25
C LYS A 264 -1.44 1.24 23.18
N GLY A 265 -0.54 1.59 22.25
CA GLY A 265 -0.01 0.67 21.25
C GLY A 265 -0.77 0.60 19.92
N CYS A 266 -1.93 1.25 19.74
CA CYS A 266 -2.49 1.36 18.38
C CYS A 266 -1.75 2.42 17.57
N ASP A 267 -0.99 1.98 16.58
CA ASP A 267 -0.38 2.83 15.58
C ASP A 267 -0.69 2.30 14.17
N TYR A 268 -0.72 3.19 13.18
CA TYR A 268 -1.12 2.86 11.82
C TYR A 268 -0.48 3.78 10.78
N LEU A 269 -0.39 3.28 9.56
CA LEU A 269 -0.08 4.04 8.36
C LEU A 269 -1.12 3.77 7.27
N THR A 270 -1.16 4.63 6.26
CA THR A 270 -2.00 4.51 5.07
C THR A 270 -1.13 4.52 3.83
N ILE A 271 -1.46 3.73 2.82
CA ILE A 271 -0.71 3.58 1.58
C ILE A 271 -1.65 3.87 0.41
N PRO A 272 -1.56 5.00 -0.30
CA PRO A 272 -2.28 5.22 -1.54
C PRO A 272 -1.74 4.28 -2.63
N HIS A 273 -2.62 3.88 -3.52
CA HIS A 273 -2.32 2.96 -4.62
C HIS A 273 -3.00 3.40 -5.91
N ASN A 274 -2.57 2.80 -7.02
CA ASN A 274 -3.21 2.92 -8.33
C ASN A 274 -3.47 4.39 -8.75
N THR A 275 -2.51 5.27 -8.44
CA THR A 275 -2.64 6.72 -8.64
C THR A 275 -2.70 7.08 -10.13
N ASN A 276 -2.16 6.21 -11.00
CA ASN A 276 -2.33 6.25 -12.44
C ASN A 276 -3.81 6.25 -12.88
N LEU A 277 -4.78 5.93 -12.03
CA LEU A 277 -6.22 6.01 -12.29
C LEU A 277 -6.94 7.12 -11.49
N SER A 278 -6.22 8.07 -10.85
CA SER A 278 -6.82 9.08 -9.95
C SER A 278 -7.34 10.36 -10.59
N ASN A 279 -6.86 10.72 -11.80
CA ASN A 279 -7.12 12.00 -12.47
C ASN A 279 -6.86 13.25 -11.58
N GLY A 280 -5.79 13.24 -10.79
CA GLY A 280 -5.42 14.31 -9.86
C GLY A 280 -6.10 14.27 -8.50
N ARG A 281 -7.01 13.32 -8.24
CA ARG A 281 -7.69 13.23 -6.93
C ARG A 281 -6.76 12.81 -5.80
N MET A 282 -5.61 12.21 -6.10
CA MET A 282 -4.52 11.94 -5.13
C MET A 282 -3.62 13.15 -4.83
N ALA A 283 -3.89 14.31 -5.43
CA ALA A 283 -3.17 15.55 -5.13
C ALA A 283 -3.33 15.97 -3.64
N PRO A 284 -2.32 16.63 -3.05
CA PRO A 284 -2.43 17.17 -1.70
C PRO A 284 -3.47 18.29 -1.62
N TYR A 285 -4.05 18.48 -0.43
CA TYR A 285 -4.99 19.57 -0.09
C TYR A 285 -6.37 19.53 -0.76
N MET A 286 -6.80 18.36 -1.26
CA MET A 286 -8.17 18.17 -1.74
C MET A 286 -9.20 18.60 -0.68
N LYS A 287 -10.09 19.53 -1.05
CA LYS A 287 -11.15 20.07 -0.18
C LYS A 287 -10.67 20.69 1.14
N LEU A 288 -9.46 21.25 1.13
CA LEU A 288 -8.87 21.97 2.26
C LEU A 288 -9.01 23.49 2.08
N ASP A 289 -9.10 24.23 3.20
CA ASP A 289 -9.04 25.70 3.17
C ASP A 289 -7.70 26.19 2.59
N ASP A 290 -7.73 27.18 1.70
CA ASP A 290 -6.53 27.75 1.09
C ASP A 290 -5.79 28.72 2.03
N THR A 291 -5.24 28.17 3.12
CA THR A 291 -4.43 28.89 4.10
C THR A 291 -3.11 28.17 4.34
N LEU A 292 -2.06 28.94 4.65
CA LEU A 292 -0.73 28.39 4.98
C LEU A 292 -0.79 27.45 6.19
N GLU A 293 -1.62 27.76 7.18
CA GLU A 293 -1.81 26.93 8.38
C GLU A 293 -2.48 25.60 8.04
N ALA A 294 -3.61 25.63 7.31
CA ALA A 294 -4.30 24.41 6.91
C ALA A 294 -3.40 23.49 6.08
N LYS A 295 -2.69 24.04 5.07
CA LYS A 295 -1.72 23.28 4.24
C LYS A 295 -0.60 22.68 5.07
N ARG A 296 -0.04 23.41 6.04
CA ARG A 296 0.99 22.87 6.95
C ARG A 296 0.45 21.75 7.84
N ASN A 297 -0.74 21.91 8.42
CA ASN A 297 -1.37 20.90 9.26
C ASN A 297 -1.69 19.61 8.47
N TYR A 298 -2.17 19.75 7.24
CA TYR A 298 -2.33 18.62 6.31
C TYR A 298 -0.97 17.96 6.00
N ALA A 299 0.07 18.74 5.67
CA ALA A 299 1.38 18.21 5.33
C ALA A 299 2.02 17.44 6.50
N ILE A 300 1.89 17.93 7.74
CA ILE A 300 2.32 17.22 8.96
C ILE A 300 1.56 15.90 9.12
N SER A 301 0.24 15.92 8.91
CA SER A 301 -0.60 14.73 9.03
C SER A 301 -0.25 13.67 7.98
N ARG A 302 -0.07 14.08 6.71
CA ARG A 302 0.32 13.21 5.60
C ARG A 302 1.73 12.65 5.80
N LEU A 303 2.70 13.46 6.21
CA LEU A 303 4.06 12.99 6.53
C LEU A 303 4.11 11.96 7.67
N LYS A 304 3.18 12.05 8.64
CA LYS A 304 3.05 11.09 9.74
C LYS A 304 2.34 9.80 9.30
N ARG A 305 1.26 9.92 8.53
CA ARG A 305 0.32 8.81 8.26
C ARG A 305 0.45 8.17 6.90
N GLU A 306 1.02 8.84 5.91
CA GLU A 306 1.13 8.36 4.52
C GLU A 306 2.58 8.44 4.01
N PRO A 307 3.50 7.59 4.54
CA PRO A 307 4.93 7.68 4.22
C PRO A 307 5.30 7.03 2.88
N ILE A 308 4.50 6.10 2.36
CA ILE A 308 4.85 5.24 1.20
C ILE A 308 3.66 5.12 0.26
N MET A 309 3.91 4.82 -1.01
CA MET A 309 2.90 4.66 -2.06
C MET A 309 3.16 3.38 -2.87
N GLU A 310 2.09 2.68 -3.23
CA GLU A 310 2.12 1.57 -4.18
C GLU A 310 2.12 2.12 -5.61
N ILE A 311 3.14 1.77 -6.38
CA ILE A 311 3.32 2.29 -7.76
C ILE A 311 3.12 1.24 -8.85
N PHE A 312 2.86 -0.02 -8.50
CA PHE A 312 2.70 -1.10 -9.47
C PHE A 312 1.84 -2.22 -8.90
N GLN A 313 0.87 -2.68 -9.70
CA GLN A 313 -0.12 -3.71 -9.36
C GLN A 313 -0.85 -4.19 -10.63
N HIS A 314 -1.84 -5.10 -10.51
CA HIS A 314 -2.48 -5.71 -11.67
C HIS A 314 -3.18 -4.71 -12.63
N LYS A 315 -3.55 -3.51 -12.13
CA LYS A 315 -4.10 -2.37 -12.88
C LYS A 315 -3.02 -1.40 -13.41
N GLY A 316 -1.77 -1.86 -13.49
CA GLY A 316 -0.67 -1.21 -14.20
C GLY A 316 0.28 -0.36 -13.36
N GLY A 317 1.18 0.32 -14.05
CA GLY A 317 2.22 1.16 -13.46
C GLY A 317 1.79 2.61 -13.17
N SER A 318 2.27 3.14 -12.04
CA SER A 318 2.17 4.54 -11.59
C SER A 318 3.56 5.18 -11.35
N GLU A 319 4.65 4.62 -11.88
CA GLU A 319 6.01 5.18 -11.68
C GLU A 319 6.16 6.53 -12.39
N CYS A 320 5.87 6.56 -13.69
CA CYS A 320 6.05 7.72 -14.56
C CYS A 320 5.16 7.61 -15.81
N ILE A 321 4.99 8.74 -16.50
CA ILE A 321 4.30 8.82 -17.79
C ILE A 321 5.03 9.83 -18.68
N ASN A 322 5.07 9.57 -19.99
CA ASN A 322 5.63 10.48 -20.98
C ASN A 322 4.59 11.52 -21.45
N GLY A 323 5.06 12.74 -21.76
CA GLY A 323 4.25 13.76 -22.44
C GLY A 323 3.52 14.79 -21.57
N LEU A 324 3.73 14.82 -20.25
CA LEU A 324 3.29 15.94 -19.41
C LEU A 324 3.99 17.23 -19.83
N SER A 325 3.22 18.30 -20.07
CA SER A 325 3.75 19.61 -20.44
C SER A 325 4.31 20.40 -19.24
N THR A 326 3.89 20.04 -18.02
CA THR A 326 4.39 20.67 -16.78
C THR A 326 5.72 20.09 -16.29
N VAL A 327 6.18 18.96 -16.83
CA VAL A 327 7.41 18.25 -16.41
C VAL A 327 8.41 18.17 -17.57
N PHE A 328 9.59 18.75 -17.36
CA PHE A 328 10.64 18.83 -18.38
C PHE A 328 11.63 17.67 -18.23
N GLY A 329 11.74 16.82 -19.24
CA GLY A 329 12.68 15.71 -19.27
C GLY A 329 12.77 15.07 -20.65
N ALA A 330 13.74 14.19 -20.85
CA ALA A 330 13.73 13.29 -22.00
C ALA A 330 12.66 12.19 -21.78
N PRO A 331 11.99 11.71 -22.85
CA PRO A 331 11.11 10.55 -22.74
C PRO A 331 11.88 9.32 -22.22
N ASP A 332 11.19 8.47 -21.47
CA ASP A 332 11.72 7.24 -20.89
C ASP A 332 10.82 6.07 -21.30
N GLU A 333 11.34 5.18 -22.14
CA GLU A 333 10.58 4.05 -22.71
C GLU A 333 10.07 3.07 -21.64
N LEU A 334 10.70 3.03 -20.46
CA LEU A 334 10.27 2.18 -19.36
C LEU A 334 9.05 2.73 -18.60
N CYS A 335 8.62 3.97 -18.88
CA CYS A 335 7.31 4.47 -18.42
C CYS A 335 6.13 3.85 -19.19
N GLU A 336 6.37 3.14 -20.29
CA GLU A 336 5.32 2.50 -21.09
C GLU A 336 5.04 1.05 -20.64
N VAL A 337 5.79 0.51 -19.67
CA VAL A 337 5.61 -0.85 -19.12
C VAL A 337 4.33 -0.89 -18.29
N GLU A 338 3.37 -1.72 -18.72
CA GLU A 338 2.02 -1.84 -18.12
C GLU A 338 1.32 -0.49 -17.89
N ALA A 339 1.52 0.45 -18.83
CA ALA A 339 0.86 1.76 -18.80
C ALA A 339 -0.60 1.66 -19.29
N VAL A 340 -1.56 2.03 -18.43
CA VAL A 340 -2.99 2.06 -18.78
C VAL A 340 -3.35 3.27 -19.66
N ARG A 341 -2.65 4.39 -19.47
CA ARG A 341 -2.98 5.69 -20.09
C ARG A 341 -1.74 6.31 -20.72
N HIS A 342 -1.88 6.86 -21.93
CA HIS A 342 -0.82 7.59 -22.62
C HIS A 342 -1.36 8.93 -23.12
N ILE A 343 -0.64 10.03 -22.89
CA ILE A 343 -1.03 11.37 -23.36
C ILE A 343 -1.23 11.37 -24.88
N GLY A 344 -2.34 11.95 -25.34
CA GLY A 344 -2.74 12.03 -26.74
C GLY A 344 -3.39 10.76 -27.31
N LYS A 345 -3.56 9.68 -26.54
CA LYS A 345 -4.31 8.48 -26.98
C LYS A 345 -5.78 8.56 -26.58
N SER A 346 -6.65 8.07 -27.47
CA SER A 346 -8.09 7.96 -27.23
C SER A 346 -8.46 6.60 -26.62
N ARG A 347 -9.16 6.60 -25.49
CA ARG A 347 -9.84 5.41 -24.93
C ARG A 347 -11.34 5.51 -25.26
N SER A 348 -11.93 4.40 -25.74
CA SER A 348 -13.38 4.31 -25.83
C SER A 348 -13.95 3.77 -24.52
N ILE A 349 -14.94 4.47 -23.97
CA ILE A 349 -15.62 4.11 -22.72
C ILE A 349 -17.13 4.16 -22.92
N LEU A 350 -17.88 3.47 -22.06
CA LEU A 350 -19.32 3.62 -21.97
C LEU A 350 -19.65 4.68 -20.91
N VAL A 351 -20.34 5.75 -21.31
CA VAL A 351 -20.82 6.80 -20.40
C VAL A 351 -22.34 6.78 -20.34
N ARG A 352 -22.91 7.27 -19.23
CA ARG A 352 -24.36 7.39 -19.09
C ARG A 352 -24.90 8.43 -20.09
N ASP A 353 -25.90 8.05 -20.86
CA ASP A 353 -26.72 8.97 -21.61
C ASP A 353 -27.70 9.66 -20.64
N TYR A 354 -27.52 10.97 -20.44
CA TYR A 354 -28.36 11.77 -19.55
C TYR A 354 -29.64 12.26 -20.22
N ASP A 355 -29.71 12.25 -21.55
CA ASP A 355 -30.89 12.67 -22.33
C ASP A 355 -31.90 11.52 -22.53
N ALA A 356 -31.46 10.26 -22.32
CA ALA A 356 -32.31 9.08 -22.40
C ALA A 356 -33.11 8.79 -21.11
N PRO A 357 -34.37 8.31 -21.23
CA PRO A 357 -35.13 7.85 -20.08
C PRO A 357 -34.62 6.51 -19.54
N GLY A 358 -34.08 6.51 -18.31
CA GLY A 358 -33.60 5.31 -17.61
C GLY A 358 -32.08 5.31 -17.38
N ILE A 359 -31.48 4.12 -17.38
CA ILE A 359 -30.02 3.96 -17.42
C ILE A 359 -29.68 3.42 -18.81
N VAL A 360 -29.35 4.33 -19.71
CA VAL A 360 -28.82 4.01 -21.05
C VAL A 360 -27.35 4.40 -21.05
N MET A 361 -26.51 3.54 -21.61
CA MET A 361 -25.07 3.76 -21.77
C MET A 361 -24.76 3.94 -23.24
N GLN A 362 -23.96 4.96 -23.59
CA GLN A 362 -23.52 5.23 -24.95
C GLN A 362 -21.99 5.24 -25.03
N PRO A 363 -21.39 4.82 -26.17
CA PRO A 363 -19.96 4.94 -26.38
C PRO A 363 -19.52 6.41 -26.47
N ALA A 364 -18.50 6.76 -25.70
CA ALA A 364 -17.73 7.99 -25.84
C ALA A 364 -16.27 7.66 -26.17
N SER A 365 -15.59 8.58 -26.86
CA SER A 365 -14.15 8.52 -27.11
C SER A 365 -13.51 9.67 -26.37
N VAL A 366 -12.68 9.36 -25.37
CA VAL A 366 -12.00 10.35 -24.52
C VAL A 366 -10.52 10.33 -24.85
N VAL A 367 -9.96 11.47 -25.25
CA VAL A 367 -8.51 11.64 -25.41
C VAL A 367 -7.91 11.88 -24.03
N THR A 368 -6.82 11.17 -23.73
CA THR A 368 -6.05 11.40 -22.49
C THR A 368 -5.21 12.66 -22.67
N GLU A 369 -5.49 13.70 -21.89
CA GLU A 369 -4.75 14.97 -21.89
C GLU A 369 -4.18 15.24 -20.49
N GLU A 370 -3.31 16.23 -20.32
CA GLU A 370 -2.91 16.68 -18.99
C GLU A 370 -4.05 17.46 -18.33
N CYS A 371 -4.29 17.26 -17.02
CA CYS A 371 -5.33 17.99 -16.30
C CYS A 371 -5.00 19.50 -16.24
N GLN A 372 -6.02 20.35 -16.32
CA GLN A 372 -5.83 21.80 -16.17
C GLN A 372 -5.38 22.14 -14.74
N GLU A 373 -4.65 23.24 -14.59
CA GLU A 373 -4.11 23.65 -13.28
C GLU A 373 -5.25 23.94 -12.28
N GLY A 374 -5.30 23.16 -11.19
CA GLY A 374 -6.34 23.27 -10.16
C GLY A 374 -7.60 22.45 -10.43
N GLU A 375 -7.68 21.72 -11.56
CA GLU A 375 -8.80 20.84 -11.89
C GLU A 375 -8.47 19.36 -11.65
N VAL A 376 -9.50 18.56 -11.36
CA VAL A 376 -9.44 17.09 -11.31
C VAL A 376 -10.35 16.51 -12.39
N GLY A 377 -9.99 15.34 -12.91
CA GLY A 377 -10.78 14.64 -13.91
C GLY A 377 -11.76 13.61 -13.34
N GLU A 378 -12.29 12.81 -14.26
CA GLU A 378 -13.27 11.75 -14.05
C GLU A 378 -12.94 10.55 -14.94
N ASN A 379 -13.53 9.39 -14.63
CA ASN A 379 -13.43 8.13 -15.39
C ASN A 379 -12.04 7.47 -15.42
N GLY A 380 -11.17 7.80 -14.47
CA GLY A 380 -9.82 7.24 -14.36
C GLY A 380 -9.82 5.73 -14.18
N MET A 381 -10.77 5.19 -13.41
CA MET A 381 -10.94 3.74 -13.23
C MET A 381 -11.34 3.00 -14.53
N LEU A 382 -11.77 3.74 -15.58
CA LEU A 382 -12.05 3.19 -16.91
C LEU A 382 -10.84 3.34 -17.87
N GLY A 383 -9.68 3.77 -17.37
CA GLY A 383 -8.50 4.10 -18.17
C GLY A 383 -8.65 5.38 -19.00
N ALA A 384 -9.46 6.35 -18.52
CA ALA A 384 -9.81 7.56 -19.27
C ALA A 384 -9.60 8.85 -18.44
N GLY A 385 -10.07 9.98 -18.99
CA GLY A 385 -9.93 11.30 -18.39
C GLY A 385 -8.51 11.87 -18.49
N CYS A 386 -8.27 12.99 -17.81
CA CYS A 386 -6.99 13.69 -17.81
C CYS A 386 -5.97 13.08 -16.84
N VAL A 387 -4.68 13.28 -17.07
CA VAL A 387 -3.58 12.90 -16.17
C VAL A 387 -3.08 14.13 -15.43
N HIS A 388 -3.05 14.08 -14.10
CA HIS A 388 -2.43 15.14 -13.30
C HIS A 388 -0.98 14.73 -12.93
N PRO A 389 -0.04 15.67 -12.72
CA PRO A 389 1.32 15.33 -12.28
C PRO A 389 1.40 14.50 -11.00
N THR A 390 0.36 14.46 -10.15
CA THR A 390 0.32 13.58 -8.96
C THR A 390 -0.25 12.18 -9.21
N ASP A 391 -0.66 11.86 -10.44
CA ASP A 391 -1.09 10.49 -10.80
C ASP A 391 0.11 9.52 -10.90
N PHE A 392 1.33 10.05 -11.06
CA PHE A 392 2.55 9.25 -11.21
C PHE A 392 3.65 9.70 -10.25
N GLN A 393 4.30 8.75 -9.58
CA GLN A 393 5.26 8.98 -8.50
C GLN A 393 6.36 9.97 -8.87
N ARG A 394 7.03 9.77 -10.02
CA ARG A 394 8.13 10.63 -10.49
C ARG A 394 7.73 12.11 -10.55
N SER A 395 6.54 12.42 -11.07
CA SER A 395 6.03 13.79 -11.15
C SER A 395 5.40 14.27 -9.83
N ALA A 396 4.80 13.38 -9.04
CA ALA A 396 4.23 13.67 -7.73
C ALA A 396 5.31 14.18 -6.76
N LEU A 397 6.49 13.56 -6.76
CA LEU A 397 7.65 13.99 -5.98
C LEU A 397 8.10 15.42 -6.35
N LEU A 398 8.00 15.84 -7.63
CA LEU A 398 8.30 17.21 -8.06
C LEU A 398 7.25 18.21 -7.55
N VAL A 399 5.97 17.83 -7.54
CA VAL A 399 4.90 18.62 -6.89
C VAL A 399 5.21 18.80 -5.40
N GLY A 400 5.67 17.74 -4.73
CA GLY A 400 6.14 17.77 -3.35
C GLY A 400 7.24 18.82 -3.09
N LEU A 401 8.28 18.87 -3.95
CA LEU A 401 9.34 19.87 -3.86
C LEU A 401 8.83 21.31 -4.07
N LYS A 402 7.85 21.53 -4.97
CA LYS A 402 7.21 22.85 -5.12
C LYS A 402 6.40 23.24 -3.87
N GLN A 403 5.74 22.28 -3.22
CA GLN A 403 5.05 22.55 -1.95
C GLN A 403 6.02 22.86 -0.82
N GLU A 404 7.20 22.21 -0.78
CA GLU A 404 8.27 22.54 0.16
C GLU A 404 8.70 24.00 0.05
N GLN A 405 8.88 24.51 -1.17
CA GLN A 405 9.19 25.92 -1.43
C GLN A 405 8.03 26.86 -1.04
N ALA A 406 6.78 26.44 -1.24
CA ALA A 406 5.60 27.27 -1.00
C ALA A 406 5.18 27.37 0.48
N ILE A 407 5.30 26.28 1.23
CA ILE A 407 4.81 26.19 2.63
C ILE A 407 5.90 25.82 3.65
N GLY A 408 7.10 25.42 3.23
CA GLY A 408 8.18 24.95 4.11
C GLY A 408 8.07 23.47 4.53
N LEU A 409 7.17 22.70 3.91
CA LEU A 409 6.98 21.27 4.15
C LEU A 409 6.65 20.58 2.82
N ASN A 410 7.22 19.40 2.60
CA ASN A 410 6.92 18.56 1.45
C ASN A 410 5.89 17.47 1.86
N PRO A 411 4.60 17.58 1.50
CA PRO A 411 3.60 16.56 1.84
C PRO A 411 3.70 15.29 0.98
N VAL A 412 4.57 15.25 -0.03
CA VAL A 412 4.72 14.14 -0.99
C VAL A 412 6.12 13.53 -0.88
N LYS A 413 6.67 13.39 0.34
CA LYS A 413 7.87 12.57 0.60
C LYS A 413 7.52 11.08 0.67
N LEU A 414 7.02 10.55 -0.45
CA LEU A 414 6.54 9.17 -0.55
C LEU A 414 7.68 8.21 -0.90
N GLY A 415 7.86 7.18 -0.07
CA GLY A 415 8.61 5.98 -0.43
C GLY A 415 7.85 5.11 -1.43
N ILE A 416 8.51 4.09 -1.98
CA ILE A 416 7.99 3.27 -3.09
C ILE A 416 7.83 1.82 -2.69
N ILE A 417 6.64 1.26 -2.91
CA ILE A 417 6.36 -0.18 -2.90
C ILE A 417 5.57 -0.60 -4.17
N ALA A 418 5.33 -1.89 -4.32
CA ALA A 418 4.36 -2.47 -5.24
C ALA A 418 3.55 -3.54 -4.49
N ALA A 419 2.47 -4.06 -5.09
CA ALA A 419 1.62 -5.11 -4.51
C ALA A 419 0.82 -5.81 -5.63
N THR A 420 0.04 -6.85 -5.33
CA THR A 420 -0.78 -7.48 -6.37
C THR A 420 -2.10 -6.77 -6.63
N ASP A 421 -2.78 -6.27 -5.59
CA ASP A 421 -4.21 -5.89 -5.61
C ASP A 421 -5.08 -7.07 -6.07
N THR A 422 -4.78 -8.29 -5.60
CA THR A 422 -5.50 -9.48 -6.08
C THR A 422 -6.86 -9.69 -5.40
N HIS A 423 -7.88 -9.95 -6.22
CA HIS A 423 -9.25 -10.29 -5.81
C HIS A 423 -9.49 -11.80 -5.65
N SER A 424 -8.46 -12.61 -5.87
CA SER A 424 -8.52 -14.08 -5.81
C SER A 424 -7.72 -14.69 -4.65
N SER A 425 -7.28 -13.86 -3.69
CA SER A 425 -6.51 -14.25 -2.49
C SER A 425 -5.16 -14.95 -2.75
N ASN A 426 -4.66 -14.93 -4.00
CA ASN A 426 -3.35 -15.43 -4.40
C ASN A 426 -2.23 -14.38 -4.22
N ALA A 427 -2.06 -13.93 -2.97
CA ALA A 427 -1.07 -12.93 -2.54
C ALA A 427 0.32 -13.19 -3.12
N GLY A 428 0.92 -12.20 -3.80
CA GLY A 428 2.25 -12.33 -4.42
C GLY A 428 2.34 -13.30 -5.62
N GLY A 429 1.22 -13.69 -6.22
CA GLY A 429 1.15 -14.56 -7.41
C GLY A 429 1.62 -13.89 -8.72
N VAL A 430 2.82 -13.32 -8.72
CA VAL A 430 3.34 -12.39 -9.74
C VAL A 430 4.08 -13.05 -10.93
N GLU A 431 4.24 -14.38 -10.92
CA GLU A 431 5.01 -15.06 -11.97
C GLU A 431 4.25 -15.06 -13.32
N GLU A 432 4.72 -14.27 -14.30
CA GLU A 432 4.18 -14.16 -15.67
C GLU A 432 3.88 -15.54 -16.32
N SER A 433 4.72 -16.55 -16.09
CA SER A 433 4.57 -17.89 -16.69
C SER A 433 3.47 -18.75 -16.05
N ALA A 434 3.16 -18.48 -14.77
CA ALA A 434 2.21 -19.23 -13.96
C ALA A 434 0.97 -18.42 -13.56
N TRP A 435 0.84 -17.17 -14.02
CA TRP A 435 -0.24 -16.27 -13.59
C TRP A 435 -1.64 -16.84 -13.87
N VAL A 436 -2.43 -16.94 -12.80
CA VAL A 436 -3.78 -17.54 -12.79
C VAL A 436 -4.91 -16.51 -12.85
N GLY A 437 -4.58 -15.22 -12.89
CA GLY A 437 -5.53 -14.11 -12.75
C GLY A 437 -5.47 -13.45 -11.37
N ALA A 438 -5.97 -12.21 -11.32
CA ALA A 438 -6.28 -11.44 -10.12
C ALA A 438 -7.79 -11.42 -9.85
N VAL A 439 -8.64 -11.31 -10.89
CA VAL A 439 -10.12 -11.16 -10.76
C VAL A 439 -10.93 -12.33 -11.37
N THR A 440 -12.24 -12.34 -11.22
CA THR A 440 -13.12 -13.25 -11.99
C THR A 440 -13.32 -12.75 -13.41
N GLY A 441 -13.49 -13.70 -14.33
CA GLY A 441 -13.29 -13.45 -15.76
C GLY A 441 -11.82 -13.64 -16.17
N GLU A 442 -10.97 -14.08 -15.25
CA GLU A 442 -9.58 -14.46 -15.51
C GLU A 442 -9.28 -15.92 -15.14
N GLY A 443 -10.30 -16.72 -14.81
CA GLY A 443 -10.12 -18.09 -14.31
C GLY A 443 -9.43 -19.06 -15.28
N SER A 444 -9.57 -18.84 -16.58
CA SER A 444 -8.87 -19.57 -17.64
C SER A 444 -8.10 -18.66 -18.59
N ALA A 445 -7.09 -19.21 -19.27
CA ALA A 445 -6.30 -18.47 -20.26
C ALA A 445 -7.17 -17.82 -21.36
N LYS A 446 -8.27 -18.46 -21.78
CA LYS A 446 -9.17 -17.94 -22.80
C LYS A 446 -9.93 -16.68 -22.33
N GLU A 447 -10.31 -16.64 -21.06
CA GLU A 447 -10.99 -15.49 -20.45
C GLU A 447 -10.00 -14.36 -20.16
N ARG A 448 -8.80 -14.68 -19.61
CA ARG A 448 -7.71 -13.69 -19.41
C ARG A 448 -7.37 -12.93 -20.68
N LEU A 449 -7.34 -13.59 -21.83
CA LEU A 449 -7.03 -12.98 -23.12
C LEU A 449 -8.17 -12.10 -23.70
N GLN A 450 -9.25 -11.84 -22.96
CA GLN A 450 -10.30 -10.87 -23.33
C GLN A 450 -10.16 -9.56 -22.53
N PRO A 451 -10.69 -8.43 -23.02
CA PRO A 451 -10.83 -7.21 -22.21
C PRO A 451 -11.74 -7.43 -21.01
N GLY A 452 -11.23 -7.15 -19.81
CA GLY A 452 -11.97 -7.23 -18.55
C GLY A 452 -12.64 -5.91 -18.14
N LEU A 453 -13.11 -5.87 -16.90
CA LEU A 453 -13.72 -4.70 -16.26
C LEU A 453 -12.67 -3.98 -15.40
N LEU A 454 -12.61 -2.64 -15.44
CA LEU A 454 -11.69 -1.83 -14.62
C LEU A 454 -10.22 -2.30 -14.76
N THR A 455 -9.69 -2.25 -16.00
CA THR A 455 -8.29 -2.58 -16.34
C THR A 455 -7.86 -4.01 -15.93
N SER A 456 -8.72 -4.99 -16.18
CA SER A 456 -8.45 -6.43 -16.01
C SER A 456 -8.52 -7.18 -17.34
N GLY A 457 -8.27 -8.49 -17.29
CA GLY A 457 -8.11 -9.34 -18.46
C GLY A 457 -6.83 -8.97 -19.20
N ILE A 458 -6.91 -8.81 -20.51
CA ILE A 458 -5.74 -8.50 -21.35
C ILE A 458 -5.10 -7.13 -21.06
N ASP A 459 -5.90 -6.19 -20.56
CA ASP A 459 -5.46 -4.87 -20.06
C ASP A 459 -4.74 -4.94 -18.69
N GLY A 460 -4.78 -6.09 -18.00
CA GLY A 460 -4.16 -6.30 -16.69
C GLY A 460 -2.82 -7.07 -16.75
N ASN A 461 -2.16 -7.18 -15.60
CA ASN A 461 -0.88 -7.87 -15.41
C ASN A 461 -0.81 -8.62 -14.05
N PRO A 462 0.25 -9.37 -13.71
CA PRO A 462 0.33 -10.14 -12.46
C PRO A 462 0.42 -9.31 -11.16
N GLY A 463 0.74 -8.02 -11.26
CA GLY A 463 1.06 -7.15 -10.13
C GLY A 463 2.49 -7.33 -9.62
N GLY A 464 2.83 -6.62 -8.55
CA GLY A 464 4.19 -6.55 -8.00
C GLY A 464 4.30 -6.99 -6.54
N LEU A 465 5.49 -6.80 -5.95
CA LEU A 465 5.77 -7.13 -4.54
C LEU A 465 6.27 -5.92 -3.75
N ALA A 466 5.90 -5.87 -2.47
CA ALA A 466 6.40 -4.93 -1.50
C ALA A 466 7.72 -5.46 -0.92
N GLY A 467 8.79 -4.68 -1.05
CA GLY A 467 10.08 -4.96 -0.45
C GLY A 467 10.37 -4.03 0.72
N VAL A 468 10.91 -4.55 1.82
CA VAL A 468 11.38 -3.75 2.95
C VAL A 468 12.80 -4.14 3.35
N TRP A 469 13.61 -3.18 3.78
CA TRP A 469 14.86 -3.44 4.50
C TRP A 469 14.58 -3.27 5.99
N ALA A 470 14.18 -4.36 6.64
CA ALA A 470 13.87 -4.41 8.07
C ALA A 470 15.00 -5.11 8.83
N ASN A 471 15.22 -4.79 10.11
CA ASN A 471 16.30 -5.41 10.87
C ASN A 471 16.07 -6.90 11.12
N GLU A 472 14.80 -7.33 11.11
CA GLU A 472 14.34 -8.70 11.34
C GLU A 472 12.90 -8.86 10.81
N ASN A 473 12.41 -10.11 10.67
CA ASN A 473 11.03 -10.38 10.24
C ASN A 473 10.04 -10.31 11.41
N THR A 474 9.75 -9.09 11.87
CA THR A 474 8.73 -8.82 12.89
C THR A 474 7.82 -7.66 12.47
N ARG A 475 6.58 -7.63 12.99
CA ARG A 475 5.63 -6.53 12.75
C ARG A 475 6.26 -5.17 12.98
N ASP A 476 6.87 -4.95 14.14
CA ASP A 476 7.49 -3.67 14.50
C ASP A 476 8.67 -3.32 13.57
N ALA A 477 9.60 -4.25 13.31
CA ALA A 477 10.77 -3.97 12.48
C ALA A 477 10.40 -3.63 11.02
N ILE A 478 9.37 -4.29 10.47
CA ILE A 478 8.83 -4.03 9.13
C ILE A 478 8.03 -2.73 9.11
N PHE A 479 7.18 -2.48 10.11
CA PHE A 479 6.40 -1.23 10.20
C PHE A 479 7.31 -0.01 10.37
N ASP A 480 8.35 -0.12 11.18
CA ASP A 480 9.39 0.92 11.32
C ASP A 480 10.16 1.13 9.99
N ALA A 481 10.33 0.10 9.16
CA ALA A 481 10.94 0.22 7.83
C ALA A 481 10.03 1.01 6.87
N MET A 482 8.72 0.74 6.90
CA MET A 482 7.71 1.51 6.16
C MET A 482 7.67 2.98 6.60
N LEU A 483 7.67 3.27 7.91
CA LEU A 483 7.68 4.65 8.43
C LEU A 483 8.94 5.44 7.99
N ARG A 484 10.12 4.83 8.12
CA ARG A 484 11.37 5.47 7.68
C ARG A 484 11.59 5.42 6.16
N LYS A 485 10.66 4.80 5.42
CA LYS A 485 10.63 4.67 3.95
C LYS A 485 11.81 3.86 3.38
N GLU A 486 12.39 2.97 4.17
CA GLU A 486 13.46 2.07 3.72
C GLU A 486 12.89 0.84 3.00
N VAL A 487 12.10 1.14 1.97
CA VAL A 487 11.24 0.21 1.24
C VAL A 487 11.48 0.33 -0.27
N PHE A 488 11.12 -0.71 -1.00
CA PHE A 488 11.24 -0.78 -2.44
C PHE A 488 10.04 -1.52 -3.04
N GLY A 489 9.74 -1.27 -4.31
CA GLY A 489 8.76 -2.05 -5.08
C GLY A 489 9.45 -2.88 -6.14
N THR A 490 8.88 -4.02 -6.51
CA THR A 490 9.26 -4.77 -7.72
C THR A 490 8.02 -5.06 -8.57
N SER A 491 8.17 -5.12 -9.90
CA SER A 491 7.06 -5.48 -10.81
C SER A 491 6.76 -6.99 -10.86
N GLY A 492 7.53 -7.80 -10.12
CA GLY A 492 7.32 -9.23 -9.97
C GLY A 492 8.52 -9.92 -9.32
N PRO A 493 9.69 -10.00 -10.00
CA PRO A 493 10.89 -10.63 -9.47
C PRO A 493 11.38 -10.04 -8.15
N ARG A 494 11.98 -10.87 -7.30
CA ARG A 494 12.55 -10.51 -5.98
C ARG A 494 13.94 -9.88 -6.09
N ILE A 495 14.07 -8.89 -6.97
CA ILE A 495 15.26 -8.06 -7.09
C ILE A 495 15.45 -7.27 -5.78
N ARG A 496 16.69 -7.16 -5.29
CA ARG A 496 17.02 -6.48 -4.03
C ARG A 496 17.84 -5.21 -4.30
N PRO A 497 17.21 -4.05 -4.51
CA PRO A 497 17.89 -2.79 -4.75
C PRO A 497 18.22 -2.06 -3.44
N ARG A 498 19.32 -1.30 -3.45
CA ARG A 498 19.71 -0.35 -2.40
C ARG A 498 20.28 0.92 -3.02
N LEU A 499 19.91 2.05 -2.43
CA LEU A 499 20.48 3.35 -2.74
C LEU A 499 20.95 4.01 -1.43
N PHE A 500 22.15 4.57 -1.45
CA PHE A 500 22.64 5.47 -0.40
C PHE A 500 23.19 6.74 -1.04
N ALA A 501 23.14 7.86 -0.31
CA ALA A 501 23.77 9.11 -0.71
C ALA A 501 24.68 9.65 0.39
N GLY A 502 25.78 10.30 0.04
CA GLY A 502 26.68 10.93 1.01
C GLY A 502 27.71 11.83 0.35
N TRP A 503 28.30 12.72 1.14
CA TRP A 503 29.29 13.69 0.66
C TRP A 503 30.70 13.10 0.54
N THR A 504 30.98 12.03 1.28
CA THR A 504 32.31 11.44 1.48
C THR A 504 32.40 9.95 1.15
N LEU A 505 31.42 9.38 0.45
CA LEU A 505 31.46 7.97 0.04
C LEU A 505 32.71 7.67 -0.81
N ASP A 506 33.40 6.57 -0.50
CA ASP A 506 34.54 6.08 -1.28
C ASP A 506 34.07 5.69 -2.69
N GLU A 507 34.86 6.00 -3.72
CA GLU A 507 34.59 5.59 -5.10
C GLU A 507 34.77 4.09 -5.32
N ASN A 508 35.53 3.43 -4.45
CA ASN A 508 35.81 1.99 -4.47
C ASN A 508 34.92 1.19 -3.50
N LEU A 509 33.83 1.79 -3.00
CA LEU A 509 32.94 1.16 -2.01
C LEU A 509 32.34 -0.17 -2.53
N CYS A 510 32.13 -0.29 -3.84
CA CYS A 510 31.68 -1.51 -4.52
C CYS A 510 32.70 -2.67 -4.48
N GLN A 511 33.96 -2.42 -4.13
CA GLN A 511 34.99 -3.45 -3.93
C GLN A 511 35.21 -3.79 -2.45
N SER A 512 34.52 -3.11 -1.52
CA SER A 512 34.66 -3.38 -0.08
C SER A 512 33.80 -4.56 0.37
N ASN A 513 34.35 -5.38 1.26
CA ASN A 513 33.60 -6.42 1.96
C ASN A 513 32.62 -5.83 3.00
N ASP A 514 32.80 -4.57 3.42
CA ASP A 514 31.93 -3.85 4.36
C ASP A 514 31.01 -2.82 3.69
N MET A 515 30.87 -2.89 2.36
CA MET A 515 30.16 -1.92 1.49
C MET A 515 28.90 -1.31 2.12
N ILE A 516 28.00 -2.15 2.65
CA ILE A 516 26.72 -1.71 3.22
C ILE A 516 26.90 -1.01 4.57
N SER A 517 27.63 -1.62 5.51
CA SER A 517 27.93 -1.01 6.82
C SER A 517 28.64 0.34 6.67
N SER A 518 29.59 0.41 5.74
CA SER A 518 30.31 1.65 5.40
C SER A 518 29.40 2.69 4.73
N ALA A 519 28.37 2.29 3.98
CA ALA A 519 27.39 3.19 3.40
C ALA A 519 26.43 3.78 4.46
N TYR A 520 25.95 2.98 5.41
CA TYR A 520 25.18 3.48 6.56
C TYR A 520 26.01 4.43 7.46
N ALA A 521 27.28 4.13 7.67
CA ALA A 521 28.15 4.93 8.54
C ALA A 521 28.55 6.29 7.93
N ASN A 522 28.57 6.42 6.60
CA ASN A 522 29.11 7.60 5.88
C ASN A 522 28.09 8.26 4.93
N GLY A 523 26.82 7.91 5.03
CA GLY A 523 25.76 8.39 4.16
C GLY A 523 24.36 8.20 4.76
N VAL A 524 23.34 8.45 3.94
CA VAL A 524 21.94 8.25 4.26
C VAL A 524 21.32 7.23 3.29
N PRO A 525 20.46 6.30 3.76
CA PRO A 525 19.80 5.33 2.89
C PRO A 525 18.63 5.95 2.12
N MET A 526 18.16 5.24 1.10
CA MET A 526 16.81 5.35 0.52
C MET A 526 15.73 5.56 1.60
N GLY A 527 14.87 6.55 1.40
CA GLY A 527 13.85 6.98 2.37
C GLY A 527 14.25 8.19 3.23
N ALA A 528 15.52 8.57 3.25
CA ALA A 528 16.04 9.66 4.08
C ALA A 528 16.31 10.99 3.33
N ASP A 529 16.60 12.03 4.10
CA ASP A 529 17.05 13.35 3.63
C ASP A 529 18.57 13.44 3.65
N LEU A 530 19.19 13.75 2.50
CA LEU A 530 20.58 14.17 2.42
C LEU A 530 20.68 15.65 2.79
N MET A 531 21.11 15.93 4.01
CA MET A 531 21.31 17.31 4.49
C MET A 531 22.46 18.02 3.72
N PRO A 532 22.37 19.34 3.50
CA PRO A 532 23.46 20.15 2.96
C PRO A 532 24.78 19.97 3.71
N SER A 533 25.89 19.91 2.98
CA SER A 533 27.24 19.84 3.56
C SER A 533 27.79 21.22 3.89
N ASP A 534 28.40 21.36 5.08
CA ASP A 534 29.16 22.53 5.50
C ASP A 534 30.39 22.82 4.60
N THR A 535 30.86 21.81 3.86
CA THR A 535 31.98 21.91 2.92
C THR A 535 31.50 21.87 1.47
N PRO A 536 32.06 22.69 0.56
CA PRO A 536 31.74 22.61 -0.87
C PRO A 536 32.07 21.23 -1.44
N GLY A 537 31.05 20.53 -1.92
CA GLY A 537 31.18 19.17 -2.44
C GLY A 537 30.06 18.81 -3.43
N LYS A 538 30.12 17.61 -3.97
CA LYS A 538 29.07 17.01 -4.81
C LYS A 538 28.58 15.74 -4.14
N PRO A 539 27.27 15.45 -4.13
CA PRO A 539 26.75 14.23 -3.55
C PRO A 539 27.22 13.03 -4.39
N LYS A 540 27.62 11.99 -3.67
CA LYS A 540 27.92 10.66 -4.21
C LYS A 540 26.78 9.72 -3.84
N PHE A 541 26.51 8.76 -4.72
CA PHE A 541 25.44 7.78 -4.58
C PHE A 541 26.01 6.38 -4.75
N LEU A 542 25.82 5.50 -3.76
CA LEU A 542 26.01 4.06 -3.92
C LEU A 542 24.71 3.49 -4.49
N ALA A 543 24.71 3.17 -5.78
CA ALA A 543 23.65 2.43 -6.45
C ALA A 543 24.03 0.96 -6.51
N TYR A 544 23.22 0.09 -5.91
CA TYR A 544 23.47 -1.34 -5.83
C TYR A 544 22.17 -2.13 -6.04
N ALA A 545 22.22 -3.24 -6.77
CA ALA A 545 21.16 -4.23 -6.74
C ALA A 545 21.69 -5.65 -6.98
N VAL A 546 21.01 -6.63 -6.40
CA VAL A 546 21.20 -8.06 -6.67
C VAL A 546 19.96 -8.59 -7.38
N LYS A 547 20.14 -9.46 -8.38
CA LYS A 547 19.02 -10.12 -9.06
C LYS A 547 18.14 -10.92 -8.08
N ASP A 548 16.92 -11.21 -8.50
CA ASP A 548 16.15 -12.32 -7.93
C ASP A 548 16.98 -13.61 -8.11
N PRO A 549 17.24 -14.43 -7.07
CA PRO A 549 17.94 -15.71 -7.20
C PRO A 549 17.43 -16.61 -8.33
N ASP A 550 16.12 -16.64 -8.55
CA ASP A 550 15.43 -17.48 -9.54
C ASP A 550 15.02 -16.70 -10.81
N GLY A 551 15.12 -15.36 -10.79
CA GLY A 551 14.84 -14.47 -11.92
C GLY A 551 16.02 -14.23 -12.87
N GLN A 552 15.86 -13.29 -13.82
CA GLN A 552 16.87 -13.01 -14.83
C GLN A 552 18.04 -12.23 -14.25
N LYS A 553 19.14 -12.13 -15.02
CA LYS A 553 20.27 -11.27 -14.65
C LYS A 553 19.93 -9.79 -14.88
N LEU A 554 20.43 -8.91 -14.03
CA LEU A 554 20.23 -7.46 -14.17
C LEU A 554 20.99 -6.94 -15.39
N GLN A 555 20.32 -6.11 -16.21
CA GLN A 555 20.94 -5.42 -17.34
C GLN A 555 21.33 -3.97 -17.04
N ALA A 556 20.59 -3.26 -16.19
CA ALA A 556 20.88 -1.86 -15.92
C ALA A 556 20.51 -1.39 -14.49
N LEU A 557 21.23 -0.36 -14.05
CA LEU A 557 20.89 0.51 -12.94
C LEU A 557 20.73 1.94 -13.45
N HIS A 558 19.55 2.52 -13.26
CA HIS A 558 19.26 3.92 -13.57
C HIS A 558 19.05 4.71 -12.27
N LEU A 559 19.83 5.77 -12.07
CA LEU A 559 19.56 6.77 -11.06
C LEU A 559 18.60 7.81 -11.67
N VAL A 560 17.37 7.87 -11.18
CA VAL A 560 16.37 8.85 -11.62
C VAL A 560 16.45 10.07 -10.70
N LYS A 561 16.71 11.23 -11.28
CA LYS A 561 16.81 12.53 -10.59
C LYS A 561 15.60 13.39 -10.96
N GLY A 562 14.99 14.02 -9.97
CA GLY A 562 14.05 15.13 -10.17
C GLY A 562 14.48 16.37 -9.40
N TRP A 563 14.24 17.57 -9.94
CA TRP A 563 14.57 18.83 -9.26
C TRP A 563 13.68 19.99 -9.72
N ILE A 564 13.67 21.05 -8.92
CA ILE A 564 13.06 22.34 -9.29
C ILE A 564 14.18 23.29 -9.74
N ASP A 565 14.05 23.87 -10.93
CA ASP A 565 15.03 24.84 -11.44
C ASP A 565 14.79 26.27 -10.91
N SER A 566 15.69 27.20 -11.26
CA SER A 566 15.60 28.61 -10.86
C SER A 566 14.44 29.39 -11.50
N GLN A 567 13.67 28.76 -12.40
CA GLN A 567 12.44 29.29 -12.98
C GLN A 567 11.18 28.65 -12.36
N GLY A 568 11.34 27.76 -11.37
CA GLY A 568 10.24 27.03 -10.72
C GLY A 568 9.69 25.87 -11.55
N LYS A 569 10.40 25.41 -12.59
CA LYS A 569 9.97 24.30 -13.44
C LYS A 569 10.36 22.96 -12.83
N MET A 570 9.47 21.99 -12.99
CA MET A 570 9.66 20.61 -12.58
C MET A 570 10.50 19.90 -13.63
N ASN A 571 11.71 19.48 -13.29
CA ASN A 571 12.64 18.82 -14.20
C ASN A 571 12.90 17.38 -13.76
N THR A 572 13.09 16.46 -14.72
CA THR A 572 13.45 15.06 -14.46
C THR A 572 14.48 14.54 -15.44
N GLN A 573 15.35 13.63 -14.98
CA GLN A 573 16.37 12.97 -15.77
C GLN A 573 16.58 11.53 -15.32
N VAL A 574 16.61 10.60 -16.27
CA VAL A 574 17.10 9.23 -16.06
C VAL A 574 18.59 9.22 -16.36
N ILE A 575 19.40 8.71 -15.43
CA ILE A 575 20.86 8.64 -15.53
C ILE A 575 21.28 7.16 -15.46
N PRO A 576 21.68 6.52 -16.58
CA PRO A 576 22.31 5.21 -16.53
C PRO A 576 23.62 5.29 -15.71
N VAL A 577 23.72 4.50 -14.64
CA VAL A 577 24.90 4.47 -13.75
C VAL A 577 25.65 3.15 -13.82
N SER A 578 25.01 2.07 -14.25
CA SER A 578 25.63 0.79 -14.55
C SER A 578 24.82 0.05 -15.61
N GLU A 579 25.49 -0.53 -16.60
CA GLU A 579 24.87 -1.29 -17.69
C GLU A 579 25.73 -2.52 -18.00
N ASP A 580 25.09 -3.69 -18.14
CA ASP A 580 25.68 -4.93 -18.64
C ASP A 580 24.66 -5.64 -19.53
N THR A 581 24.80 -5.51 -20.84
CA THR A 581 23.88 -6.13 -21.81
C THR A 581 23.95 -7.66 -21.82
N SER A 582 25.02 -8.26 -21.27
CA SER A 582 25.13 -9.71 -21.09
C SER A 582 24.48 -10.22 -19.80
N GLY A 583 24.13 -9.32 -18.89
CA GLY A 583 23.45 -9.58 -17.64
C GLY A 583 24.41 -9.93 -16.49
N ALA A 584 24.27 -9.22 -15.37
CA ALA A 584 25.02 -9.46 -14.14
C ALA A 584 24.14 -9.99 -13.00
N ASP A 585 24.73 -10.80 -12.11
CA ASP A 585 24.02 -11.30 -10.91
C ASP A 585 23.87 -10.20 -9.83
N SER A 586 24.76 -9.20 -9.87
CA SER A 586 24.62 -7.94 -9.14
C SER A 586 25.29 -6.81 -9.90
N LEU A 587 24.70 -5.61 -9.85
CA LEU A 587 25.30 -4.38 -10.38
C LEU A 587 25.62 -3.43 -9.21
N CYS A 588 26.77 -2.75 -9.28
CA CYS A 588 27.19 -1.78 -8.27
C CYS A 588 27.90 -0.60 -8.93
N ARG A 589 27.52 0.63 -8.53
CA ARG A 589 28.23 1.85 -8.91
C ARG A 589 28.22 2.88 -7.79
N VAL A 590 29.38 3.47 -7.50
CA VAL A 590 29.45 4.78 -6.84
C VAL A 590 29.42 5.86 -7.92
N TYR A 591 28.37 6.65 -7.96
CA TYR A 591 28.13 7.73 -8.91
C TYR A 591 28.27 9.09 -8.23
N THR A 592 28.86 10.08 -8.90
CA THR A 592 28.91 11.48 -8.42
C THR A 592 28.03 12.34 -9.32
N ASP A 593 27.05 13.05 -8.77
CA ASP A 593 26.26 13.99 -9.56
C ASP A 593 27.10 15.21 -9.92
N ASN A 594 27.62 15.19 -11.15
CA ASN A 594 28.48 16.26 -11.63
C ASN A 594 27.73 17.55 -11.97
N ASN A 595 26.42 17.50 -12.13
CA ASN A 595 25.53 18.62 -12.44
C ASN A 595 24.72 19.07 -11.21
N PHE A 596 25.14 18.66 -10.01
CA PHE A 596 24.54 19.05 -8.75
C PHE A 596 24.60 20.57 -8.54
N ASN A 597 23.49 21.16 -8.10
CA ASN A 597 23.39 22.56 -7.69
C ASN A 597 22.85 22.61 -6.25
N PRO A 598 23.62 23.12 -5.27
CA PRO A 598 23.20 23.14 -3.86
C PRO A 598 21.98 24.03 -3.56
N SER A 599 21.59 24.93 -4.46
CA SER A 599 20.40 25.80 -4.29
C SER A 599 19.12 25.19 -4.90
N GLN A 600 19.15 23.94 -5.37
CA GLN A 600 17.99 23.28 -5.99
C GLN A 600 17.56 22.10 -5.13
N SER A 601 16.34 22.16 -4.58
CA SER A 601 15.74 20.96 -3.98
C SER A 601 15.57 19.90 -5.06
N ALA A 602 15.89 18.65 -4.71
CA ALA A 602 15.93 17.52 -5.61
C ALA A 602 15.54 16.22 -4.91
N TYR A 603 15.25 15.17 -5.68
CA TYR A 603 15.20 13.80 -5.21
C TYR A 603 15.98 12.87 -6.14
N TYR A 604 16.36 11.71 -5.63
CA TYR A 604 17.06 10.65 -6.36
C TYR A 604 16.49 9.29 -5.96
N TYR A 605 16.06 8.44 -6.90
CA TYR A 605 15.76 7.03 -6.64
C TYR A 605 16.47 6.13 -7.65
N LEU A 606 16.66 4.86 -7.28
CA LEU A 606 17.30 3.86 -8.13
C LEU A 606 16.22 2.97 -8.75
N ARG A 607 16.33 2.74 -10.06
CA ARG A 607 15.58 1.72 -10.81
C ARG A 607 16.56 0.66 -11.32
N ALA A 608 16.39 -0.59 -10.90
CA ALA A 608 17.07 -1.74 -11.46
C ALA A 608 16.19 -2.36 -12.56
N VAL A 609 16.82 -2.91 -13.60
CA VAL A 609 16.12 -3.39 -14.81
C VAL A 609 16.65 -4.76 -15.25
N GLU A 610 15.74 -5.71 -15.49
CA GLU A 610 15.99 -7.02 -16.09
C GLU A 610 15.79 -7.00 -17.64
N PRO A 611 16.31 -8.00 -18.38
CA PRO A 611 16.07 -8.13 -19.82
C PRO A 611 14.58 -8.34 -20.15
N LYS A 612 14.26 -8.16 -21.44
CA LYS A 612 12.93 -8.49 -21.96
C LYS A 612 12.61 -9.98 -21.83
N THR A 613 11.49 -10.29 -21.20
CA THR A 613 10.90 -11.64 -21.04
C THR A 613 9.51 -11.67 -21.68
N PRO A 614 8.95 -12.83 -22.06
CA PRO A 614 7.57 -12.90 -22.54
C PRO A 614 6.59 -12.48 -21.44
N ARG A 615 5.62 -11.60 -21.78
CA ARG A 615 4.52 -11.17 -20.90
C ARG A 615 3.49 -12.31 -20.74
N TRP A 616 2.77 -12.42 -19.63
CA TRP A 616 1.85 -13.55 -19.29
C TRP A 616 0.97 -14.03 -20.45
N HIS A 617 0.43 -13.09 -21.24
CA HIS A 617 -0.49 -13.38 -22.33
C HIS A 617 0.13 -14.28 -23.42
N MET A 618 1.46 -14.25 -23.60
CA MET A 618 2.16 -15.15 -24.52
C MET A 618 2.11 -16.61 -24.04
N TYR A 619 2.27 -16.87 -22.73
CA TYR A 619 2.08 -18.20 -22.16
C TYR A 619 0.62 -18.64 -22.23
N GLY A 620 -0.32 -17.70 -21.97
CA GLY A 620 -1.76 -17.91 -22.17
C GLY A 620 -2.09 -18.35 -23.60
N CYS A 621 -1.63 -17.61 -24.60
CA CYS A 621 -1.79 -17.95 -26.02
C CYS A 621 -1.13 -19.28 -26.41
N ALA A 622 0.06 -19.58 -25.87
CA ALA A 622 0.76 -20.84 -26.09
C ALA A 622 0.01 -22.05 -25.51
N SER A 623 -0.70 -21.87 -24.39
CA SER A 623 -1.52 -22.94 -23.76
C SER A 623 -2.78 -23.31 -24.55
N LEU A 624 -3.25 -22.44 -25.44
CA LEU A 624 -4.45 -22.67 -26.26
C LEU A 624 -4.16 -23.37 -27.58
N SER A 625 -5.14 -24.15 -28.05
CA SER A 625 -5.17 -24.68 -29.41
C SER A 625 -5.17 -23.53 -30.43
N GLU A 626 -4.57 -23.75 -31.61
CA GLU A 626 -4.48 -22.70 -32.65
C GLU A 626 -5.86 -22.16 -33.05
N SER A 627 -6.89 -23.00 -33.06
CA SER A 627 -8.29 -22.63 -33.32
C SER A 627 -9.00 -21.90 -32.17
N ASP A 628 -8.46 -21.92 -30.95
CA ASP A 628 -9.02 -21.25 -29.77
C ASP A 628 -8.35 -19.89 -29.47
N ARG A 629 -7.25 -19.56 -30.15
CA ARG A 629 -6.49 -18.32 -29.89
C ARG A 629 -7.29 -17.08 -30.32
N PRO A 630 -7.55 -16.12 -29.42
CA PRO A 630 -8.12 -14.84 -29.79
C PRO A 630 -7.14 -13.97 -30.58
N ALA A 631 -7.65 -12.92 -31.23
CA ALA A 631 -6.87 -12.05 -32.12
C ALA A 631 -5.59 -11.48 -31.48
N VAL A 632 -5.65 -11.12 -30.19
CA VAL A 632 -4.52 -10.58 -29.42
C VAL A 632 -3.28 -11.48 -29.40
N CYS A 633 -3.43 -12.78 -29.63
CA CYS A 633 -2.30 -13.71 -29.79
C CYS A 633 -1.50 -13.51 -31.10
N SER A 634 -1.87 -12.55 -31.95
CA SER A 634 -1.31 -12.41 -33.30
C SER A 634 -1.44 -11.01 -33.95
N ASP A 635 -2.27 -10.11 -33.41
CA ASP A 635 -2.53 -8.80 -34.02
C ASP A 635 -1.56 -7.68 -33.60
N GLY A 636 -0.70 -7.94 -32.60
CA GLY A 636 0.28 -6.98 -32.09
C GLY A 636 -0.33 -5.81 -31.30
N SER A 637 -1.56 -5.97 -30.77
CA SER A 637 -2.22 -4.93 -29.98
C SER A 637 -1.61 -4.69 -28.59
N TYR A 638 -0.87 -5.66 -28.05
CA TYR A 638 -0.14 -5.57 -26.78
C TYR A 638 1.33 -5.96 -26.97
N PRO A 639 2.26 -5.46 -26.12
CA PRO A 639 3.67 -5.86 -26.18
C PRO A 639 3.84 -7.35 -25.85
N GLU A 640 4.43 -8.13 -26.75
CA GLU A 640 4.76 -9.55 -26.53
C GLU A 640 5.70 -9.79 -25.34
N THR A 641 6.46 -8.75 -24.94
CA THR A 641 7.47 -8.82 -23.88
C THR A 641 7.30 -7.73 -22.83
N ILE A 642 7.53 -8.07 -21.57
CA ILE A 642 7.68 -7.14 -20.44
C ILE A 642 9.17 -6.88 -20.14
N GLN A 643 9.49 -5.81 -19.41
CA GLN A 643 10.79 -5.65 -18.73
C GLN A 643 10.56 -5.49 -17.23
N GLU A 644 11.06 -6.44 -16.47
CA GLU A 644 10.93 -6.45 -15.02
C GLU A 644 11.86 -5.42 -14.36
N MET A 645 11.36 -4.79 -13.30
CA MET A 645 12.01 -3.66 -12.65
C MET A 645 11.87 -3.72 -11.13
N ALA A 646 12.78 -3.01 -10.46
CA ALA A 646 12.67 -2.71 -9.03
C ALA A 646 13.06 -1.26 -8.75
N TRP A 647 12.35 -0.62 -7.83
CA TRP A 647 12.47 0.80 -7.52
C TRP A 647 12.72 1.01 -6.03
N THR A 648 13.80 1.70 -5.66
CA THR A 648 14.01 2.12 -4.26
C THR A 648 13.11 3.31 -3.92
N SER A 649 12.77 3.50 -2.65
CA SER A 649 12.36 4.81 -2.17
C SER A 649 13.37 5.92 -2.53
N PRO A 650 12.92 7.18 -2.72
CA PRO A 650 13.82 8.29 -2.99
C PRO A 650 14.70 8.67 -1.80
N ILE A 651 15.82 9.32 -2.10
CA ILE A 651 16.57 10.19 -1.19
C ILE A 651 16.27 11.62 -1.61
N TRP A 652 15.89 12.48 -0.67
CA TRP A 652 15.62 13.89 -0.93
C TRP A 652 16.84 14.75 -0.57
N TYR A 653 17.00 15.88 -1.27
CA TYR A 653 17.95 16.93 -0.94
C TYR A 653 17.18 18.26 -0.92
N GLN A 654 17.25 18.99 0.19
CA GLN A 654 16.67 20.32 0.31
C GLN A 654 17.72 21.37 -0.10
N GLY A 655 17.36 22.25 -1.04
CA GLY A 655 18.22 23.35 -1.47
C GLY A 655 18.42 24.42 -0.38
N ASN A 656 19.62 24.98 -0.33
CA ASN A 656 19.98 26.15 0.50
C ASN A 656 19.44 27.47 -0.07
#